data_AF-A0A8D3DE09-F1
#
_entry.id   AF-A0A8D3DE09-F1
#
_cell.length_a   1.000
_cell.length_b   1.000
_cell.length_c   1.000
_cell.angle_alpha   90.00
_cell.angle_beta   90.00
_cell.angle_gamma   90.00
#
_symmetry.space_group_name_H-M   'P 1'
#
loop_
_entity.id
_entity.type
_entity.pdbx_description
1 polymer ?
#
loop_
_entity_poly.entity_id
_entity_poly.type
_entity_poly.pdbx_seq_one_letter_code
_entity_poly.pdbx_strand_id
1 'polypeptide(L)'
;MSGVGGGKRPSGGDSPPGPPEKKNKKEEKTTTTLIEPIRISLCGHFFSTEEMDMKVIQFKNKKLCERLEQRQTMEDELREKIEKLEKRQATDDTTLLIVNRYWSQLEENVHVLRKRIEPVAPLTSTPAPPSAPLSDPTPMEEDDASPPPPLSDNAKGFLTTLEHSSEEELTLHLQDRMQFSKEAIACLVCVFDRLHSRIDNMCKHVQASAGEDNSQSDIINVNHTLLEENSRLRDLATLLQGRHHKMSMEYNELVDKVTSSETKVSEMETTVEDLQWDIEKLRNREQKLNKHLAEAMEQLKSGYSSTGSSGGLPGGQITLNIQKSDELSLQKKLRTEVIQLEDTLAQVRKEYEMLRIEFEQNLAANEQAGPINREMRHLISSLQNHNLQLKGDVQRYKRKLRETQMEINKVDNLIHGPMVTVFCLDSEGCLNGDTAVLILEDTTSDGIDVKKEEDEDHEEEEEERRKELERQRAREREREAERERERERERERQRSDELKRKDSDTLKMLRVELKKAQESQKEMKLLLDMYKSAPKEQRDKVQLMAAERKSKAEVDELRMRVRELEERERKESKKLADEDALRKIRVAEETIEHLQKKLAATKQEEEALLSEMDVTGQAFEDMQEQNSRLLQQLREKDDANFKLMSERIKSNQIYKLLKEEKEELADQVLRFKTQVDAQLLVVQKLEEKEGVLQSTLATLEKELSVRTQALELNKRKAVEAAQLAEDLKVQLEHTQAKLKEIQVSVAENRTARERESSNLKRAQEDLSRLRRKLEKQKKVEVYSDADEILQEEINQYKAKLRCPCCNTRDKETVLTKCFHVFCYECLKMRYDTRQRKCPKCNCAFGANDFHRIYIT
;
A
#
# COMPACT_ATOMS: atom_id res chain seq x y z
N MET A 1 26.26 -17.35 50.91
CA MET A 1 26.24 -18.81 50.65
C MET A 1 26.17 -18.99 49.14
N SER A 2 27.30 -18.82 48.44
CA SER A 2 28.12 -19.90 47.82
C SER A 2 27.54 -20.34 46.47
N GLY A 3 28.17 -20.19 45.30
CA GLY A 3 29.45 -19.63 44.88
C GLY A 3 29.77 -19.98 43.41
N VAL A 4 30.83 -19.35 42.87
CA VAL A 4 31.71 -19.76 41.75
C VAL A 4 31.11 -19.70 40.32
N GLY A 5 31.73 -19.16 39.27
CA GLY A 5 33.04 -18.54 39.00
C GLY A 5 32.94 -17.84 37.61
N GLY A 6 33.70 -16.80 37.27
CA GLY A 6 35.14 -16.80 37.05
C GLY A 6 35.44 -16.86 35.54
N GLY A 7 35.76 -15.73 34.90
CA GLY A 7 36.21 -15.71 33.50
C GLY A 7 36.42 -14.31 32.92
N LYS A 8 37.68 -13.96 32.67
CA LYS A 8 38.23 -12.65 32.29
C LYS A 8 38.06 -12.32 30.79
N ARG A 9 37.89 -11.03 30.48
CA ARG A 9 38.27 -10.34 29.22
C ARG A 9 39.79 -10.10 29.20
N PRO A 10 40.50 -9.94 28.04
CA PRO A 10 40.33 -8.74 27.19
C PRO A 10 40.60 -8.84 25.66
N SER A 11 40.13 -7.79 24.99
CA SER A 11 40.53 -7.05 23.77
C SER A 11 41.42 -7.66 22.67
N GLY A 12 41.00 -7.41 21.43
CA GLY A 12 41.83 -7.34 20.21
C GLY A 12 40.95 -7.06 19.00
N GLY A 13 41.17 -5.93 18.31
CA GLY A 13 40.46 -5.58 17.09
C GLY A 13 41.01 -6.32 15.87
N ASP A 14 40.22 -6.41 14.81
CA ASP A 14 40.70 -6.56 13.43
C ASP A 14 39.56 -6.24 12.44
N SER A 15 39.95 -5.58 11.35
CA SER A 15 39.13 -5.10 10.24
C SER A 15 38.30 -6.20 9.56
N PRO A 16 37.17 -5.86 8.89
CA PRO A 16 36.42 -6.84 8.11
C PRO A 16 37.21 -7.23 6.84
N PRO A 17 37.34 -8.52 6.51
CA PRO A 17 37.94 -8.95 5.25
C PRO A 17 36.95 -8.75 4.09
N GLY A 18 37.49 -8.30 2.94
CA GLY A 18 36.74 -8.09 1.70
C GLY A 18 36.12 -9.35 1.10
N PRO A 19 35.25 -9.19 0.07
CA PRO A 19 34.47 -10.27 -0.51
C PRO A 19 35.37 -11.26 -1.28
N PRO A 20 35.10 -12.57 -1.25
CA PRO A 20 35.95 -13.55 -1.91
C PRO A 20 35.71 -13.55 -3.43
N GLU A 21 36.81 -13.43 -4.17
CA GLU A 21 36.88 -13.61 -5.61
C GLU A 21 36.42 -14.99 -6.09
N LYS A 22 35.77 -15.00 -7.25
CA LYS A 22 35.34 -16.17 -8.02
C LYS A 22 36.49 -17.17 -8.24
N LYS A 23 36.35 -18.38 -7.69
CA LYS A 23 37.05 -19.57 -8.20
C LYS A 23 36.12 -20.37 -9.12
N ASN A 24 36.41 -20.30 -10.42
CA ASN A 24 35.93 -21.22 -11.45
C ASN A 24 36.17 -22.67 -11.02
N LYS A 25 35.11 -23.44 -10.78
CA LYS A 25 35.21 -24.87 -10.50
C LYS A 25 35.23 -25.66 -11.80
N LYS A 26 36.40 -26.28 -11.99
CA LYS A 26 36.81 -27.24 -13.01
C LYS A 26 35.84 -28.42 -13.16
N GLU A 27 35.70 -28.83 -14.43
CA GLU A 27 35.38 -30.16 -14.96
C GLU A 27 35.21 -31.30 -13.94
N GLU A 28 33.98 -31.82 -13.87
CA GLU A 28 33.71 -33.10 -13.23
C GLU A 28 33.84 -34.22 -14.28
N LYS A 29 34.89 -35.03 -14.10
CA LYS A 29 35.20 -36.21 -14.89
C LYS A 29 34.14 -37.28 -14.65
N THR A 30 33.53 -37.77 -15.72
CA THR A 30 32.72 -38.99 -15.72
C THR A 30 33.60 -40.21 -15.46
N THR A 31 33.45 -40.80 -14.27
CA THR A 31 33.99 -42.11 -13.90
C THR A 31 33.26 -43.20 -14.68
N THR A 32 33.96 -43.78 -15.66
CA THR A 32 33.61 -45.05 -16.31
C THR A 32 33.77 -46.20 -15.32
N THR A 33 32.66 -46.75 -14.82
CA THR A 33 32.62 -48.10 -14.26
C THR A 33 32.24 -49.09 -15.35
N LEU A 34 33.22 -49.93 -15.70
CA LEU A 34 33.08 -51.13 -16.53
C LEU A 34 32.04 -52.07 -15.92
N ILE A 35 31.02 -52.42 -16.69
CA ILE A 35 30.17 -53.60 -16.47
C ILE A 35 30.41 -54.54 -17.64
N GLU A 36 30.84 -55.77 -17.33
CA GLU A 36 31.14 -56.84 -18.28
C GLU A 36 29.92 -57.26 -19.12
N PRO A 37 30.11 -57.68 -20.38
CA PRO A 37 29.01 -58.06 -21.25
C PRO A 37 28.54 -59.50 -20.96
N ILE A 38 27.44 -59.65 -20.23
CA ILE A 38 26.67 -60.90 -20.23
C ILE A 38 25.91 -61.00 -21.54
N ARG A 39 26.31 -61.99 -22.36
CA ARG A 39 25.66 -62.37 -23.61
C ARG A 39 24.19 -62.76 -23.35
N ILE A 40 23.25 -61.98 -23.89
CA ILE A 40 21.90 -62.46 -24.19
C ILE A 40 21.73 -62.40 -25.71
N SER A 41 22.11 -63.50 -26.34
CA SER A 41 21.83 -63.80 -27.73
C SER A 41 20.49 -64.55 -27.76
N LEU A 42 19.38 -63.88 -28.04
CA LEU A 42 18.11 -64.43 -28.60
C LEU A 42 16.95 -63.43 -28.45
N CYS A 43 16.80 -62.52 -29.42
CA CYS A 43 15.51 -62.20 -30.04
C CYS A 43 15.78 -61.25 -31.21
N GLY A 44 15.42 -61.69 -32.43
CA GLY A 44 15.71 -60.96 -33.66
C GLY A 44 14.93 -59.67 -33.76
N HIS A 45 15.63 -58.57 -33.96
CA HIS A 45 15.37 -57.52 -34.96
C HIS A 45 16.63 -56.65 -35.00
N PHE A 46 17.34 -56.65 -36.12
CA PHE A 46 18.43 -55.71 -36.37
C PHE A 46 17.85 -54.30 -36.44
N PHE A 47 18.02 -53.48 -35.39
CA PHE A 47 18.05 -52.03 -35.57
C PHE A 47 19.37 -51.72 -36.28
N SER A 48 19.34 -50.94 -37.38
CA SER A 48 20.58 -50.60 -38.08
C SER A 48 21.48 -49.76 -37.17
N THR A 49 22.79 -49.89 -37.31
CA THR A 49 23.77 -49.10 -36.55
C THR A 49 23.52 -47.59 -36.69
N GLU A 50 23.06 -47.17 -37.87
CA GLU A 50 22.66 -45.78 -38.16
C GLU A 50 21.49 -45.30 -37.29
N GLU A 51 20.54 -46.17 -36.93
CA GLU A 51 19.38 -45.80 -36.14
C GLU A 51 19.73 -45.59 -34.66
N MET A 52 20.70 -46.33 -34.14
CA MET A 52 21.29 -46.08 -32.82
C MET A 52 22.15 -44.82 -32.81
N ASP A 53 22.99 -44.63 -33.83
CA ASP A 53 23.84 -43.44 -33.94
C ASP A 53 23.01 -42.15 -34.07
N MET A 54 21.90 -42.20 -34.82
CA MET A 54 20.96 -41.09 -34.92
C MET A 54 20.35 -40.72 -33.56
N LYS A 55 19.95 -41.71 -32.75
CA LYS A 55 19.42 -41.49 -31.40
C LYS A 55 20.47 -40.92 -30.45
N VAL A 56 21.72 -41.36 -30.54
CA VAL A 56 22.83 -40.82 -29.75
C VAL A 56 23.12 -39.38 -30.13
N ILE A 57 23.09 -39.04 -31.43
CA ILE A 57 23.26 -37.66 -31.92
C ILE A 57 22.09 -36.77 -31.45
N GLN A 58 20.85 -37.24 -31.54
CA GLN A 58 19.69 -36.52 -31.02
C GLN A 58 19.80 -36.25 -29.51
N PHE A 59 20.25 -37.24 -28.73
CA PHE A 59 20.47 -37.06 -27.29
C PHE A 59 21.60 -36.07 -26.99
N LYS A 60 22.71 -36.13 -27.73
CA LYS A 60 23.83 -35.18 -27.60
C LYS A 60 23.42 -33.76 -27.98
N ASN A 61 22.63 -33.59 -29.05
CA ASN A 61 22.11 -32.28 -29.46
C ASN A 61 21.14 -31.73 -28.42
N LYS A 62 20.26 -32.56 -27.85
CA LYS A 62 19.37 -32.15 -26.76
C LYS A 62 20.15 -31.66 -25.53
N LYS A 63 21.17 -32.40 -25.10
CA LYS A 63 22.09 -32.00 -24.02
C LYS A 63 22.87 -30.71 -24.32
N LEU A 64 23.23 -30.47 -25.59
CA LEU A 64 23.88 -29.22 -26.00
C LEU A 64 22.90 -28.04 -25.99
N CYS A 65 21.65 -28.22 -26.42
CA CYS A 65 20.61 -27.22 -26.30
C CYS A 65 20.36 -26.84 -24.84
N GLU A 66 20.21 -27.82 -23.94
CA GLU A 66 20.04 -27.58 -22.50
C GLU A 66 21.22 -26.78 -21.90
N ARG A 67 22.46 -27.05 -22.34
CA ARG A 67 23.65 -26.29 -21.89
C ARG A 67 23.73 -24.88 -22.49
N LEU A 68 23.24 -24.69 -23.71
CA LEU A 68 23.17 -23.37 -24.34
C LEU A 68 22.10 -22.51 -23.66
N GLU A 69 20.93 -23.07 -23.39
CA GLU A 69 19.86 -22.42 -22.64
C GLU A 69 20.34 -21.99 -21.25
N GLN A 70 21.02 -22.87 -20.50
CA GLN A 70 21.62 -22.51 -19.20
C GLN A 70 22.69 -21.41 -19.30
N ARG A 71 23.49 -21.38 -20.38
CA ARG A 71 24.44 -20.29 -20.59
C ARG A 71 23.75 -18.98 -20.91
N GLN A 72 22.67 -19.04 -21.68
CA GLN A 72 21.91 -17.87 -22.07
C GLN A 72 21.20 -17.25 -20.86
N THR A 73 20.62 -18.07 -19.97
CA THR A 73 20.03 -17.56 -18.72
C THR A 73 21.08 -16.89 -17.83
N MET A 74 22.28 -17.48 -17.69
CA MET A 74 23.38 -16.84 -16.94
C MET A 74 23.87 -15.55 -17.60
N GLU A 75 23.88 -15.48 -18.93
CA GLU A 75 24.24 -14.27 -19.67
C GLU A 75 23.20 -13.16 -19.46
N ASP A 76 21.91 -13.51 -19.52
CA ASP A 76 20.80 -12.58 -19.28
C ASP A 76 20.81 -12.05 -17.83
N GLU A 77 21.06 -12.91 -16.83
CA GLU A 77 21.24 -12.49 -15.43
C GLU A 77 22.44 -11.54 -15.25
N LEU A 78 23.54 -11.78 -15.97
CA LEU A 78 24.71 -10.90 -15.93
C LEU A 78 24.43 -9.58 -16.63
N ARG A 79 23.69 -9.58 -17.74
CA ARG A 79 23.26 -8.36 -18.44
C ARG A 79 22.36 -7.50 -17.56
N GLU A 80 21.40 -8.12 -16.87
CA GLU A 80 20.52 -7.41 -15.94
C GLU A 80 21.30 -6.82 -14.75
N LYS A 81 22.28 -7.56 -14.21
CA LYS A 81 23.17 -7.05 -13.16
C LYS A 81 24.02 -5.87 -13.62
N ILE A 82 24.53 -5.91 -14.85
CA ILE A 82 25.28 -4.79 -15.46
C ILE A 82 24.36 -3.58 -15.57
N GLU A 83 23.15 -3.74 -16.10
CA GLU A 83 22.19 -2.63 -16.25
C GLU A 83 21.82 -2.01 -14.89
N LYS A 84 21.62 -2.84 -13.86
CA LYS A 84 21.37 -2.38 -12.48
C LYS A 84 22.55 -1.59 -11.91
N LEU A 85 23.78 -2.04 -12.15
CA LEU A 85 24.99 -1.36 -11.71
C LEU A 85 25.21 -0.05 -12.48
N GLU A 86 24.95 -0.01 -13.78
CA GLU A 86 25.04 1.21 -14.60
C GLU A 86 24.02 2.27 -14.16
N LYS A 87 22.78 1.85 -13.86
CA LYS A 87 21.74 2.74 -13.30
C LYS A 87 22.17 3.33 -11.96
N ARG A 88 22.75 2.51 -11.08
CA ARG A 88 23.27 2.95 -9.79
C ARG A 88 24.48 3.87 -9.93
N GLN A 89 25.39 3.58 -10.87
CA GLN A 89 26.53 4.43 -11.15
C GLN A 89 26.09 5.82 -11.62
N ALA A 90 25.08 5.91 -12.49
CA ALA A 90 24.55 7.20 -12.93
C ALA A 90 23.93 8.02 -11.77
N THR A 91 23.27 7.37 -10.80
CA THR A 91 22.77 8.06 -9.60
C THR A 91 23.90 8.51 -8.69
N ASP A 92 24.89 7.65 -8.47
CA ASP A 92 26.05 7.95 -7.62
C ASP A 92 26.89 9.10 -8.22
N ASP A 93 27.11 9.11 -9.53
CA ASP A 93 27.78 10.20 -10.26
C ASP A 93 27.03 11.54 -10.12
N THR A 94 25.70 11.50 -10.19
CA THR A 94 24.87 12.70 -10.00
C THR A 94 25.01 13.25 -8.59
N THR A 95 25.00 12.38 -7.57
CA THR A 95 25.22 12.77 -6.17
C THR A 95 26.62 13.34 -5.95
N LEU A 96 27.65 12.71 -6.50
CA LEU A 96 29.04 13.19 -6.41
C LEU A 96 29.21 14.58 -7.03
N LEU A 97 28.55 14.86 -8.17
CA LEU A 97 28.54 16.18 -8.77
C LEU A 97 27.89 17.24 -7.87
N ILE A 98 26.77 16.90 -7.24
CA ILE A 98 26.07 17.82 -6.32
C ILE A 98 26.95 18.12 -5.10
N VAL A 99 27.55 17.10 -4.49
CA VAL A 99 28.44 17.24 -3.33
C VAL A 99 29.66 18.08 -3.70
N ASN A 100 30.33 17.80 -4.82
CA ASN A 100 31.49 18.56 -5.26
C ASN A 100 31.14 20.04 -5.54
N ARG A 101 29.95 20.32 -6.08
CA ARG A 101 29.47 21.69 -6.29
C ARG A 101 29.33 22.44 -4.97
N TYR A 102 28.62 21.87 -3.99
CA TYR A 102 28.42 22.53 -2.70
C TYR A 102 29.72 22.66 -1.90
N TRP A 103 30.60 21.66 -1.97
CA TRP A 103 31.89 21.70 -1.30
C TRP A 103 32.79 22.79 -1.89
N SER A 104 32.84 22.92 -3.22
CA SER A 104 33.60 23.97 -3.88
C SER A 104 33.03 25.36 -3.59
N GLN A 105 31.70 25.50 -3.51
CA GLN A 105 31.06 26.75 -3.11
C GLN A 105 31.38 27.12 -1.65
N LEU A 106 31.46 26.14 -0.75
CA LEU A 106 31.88 26.35 0.64
C LEU A 106 33.33 26.83 0.69
N GLU A 107 34.24 26.17 -0.04
CA GLU A 107 35.65 26.57 -0.14
C GLU A 107 35.78 28.02 -0.64
N GLU A 108 35.04 28.41 -1.67
CA GLU A 108 35.04 29.78 -2.21
C GLU A 108 34.49 30.79 -1.20
N ASN A 109 33.35 30.51 -0.55
CA ASN A 109 32.76 31.37 0.46
C ASN A 109 33.70 31.60 1.66
N VAL A 110 34.32 30.52 2.14
CA VAL A 110 35.30 30.57 3.23
C VAL A 110 36.54 31.38 2.81
N HIS A 111 36.98 31.24 1.55
CA HIS A 111 38.11 32.00 1.02
C HIS A 111 37.80 33.49 0.89
N VAL A 112 36.59 33.85 0.43
CA VAL A 112 36.11 35.25 0.36
C VAL A 112 35.99 35.86 1.75
N LEU A 113 35.41 35.13 2.72
CA LEU A 113 35.31 35.57 4.11
C LEU A 113 36.69 35.82 4.72
N ARG A 114 37.64 34.89 4.51
CA ARG A 114 39.03 35.06 4.95
C ARG A 114 39.67 36.32 4.37
N LYS A 115 39.53 36.58 3.06
CA LYS A 115 40.05 37.79 2.41
C LYS A 115 39.44 39.09 2.93
N ARG A 116 38.16 39.09 3.31
CA ARG A 116 37.48 40.29 3.85
C ARG A 116 37.89 40.61 5.28
N ILE A 117 38.37 39.61 6.01
CA ILE A 117 38.63 39.67 7.44
C ILE A 117 40.10 39.91 7.76
N GLU A 118 41.01 39.47 6.89
CA GLU A 118 42.45 39.66 7.08
C GLU A 118 42.82 41.14 6.82
N PRO A 119 43.28 41.90 7.83
CA PRO A 119 43.73 43.26 7.62
C PRO A 119 45.02 43.23 6.80
N VAL A 120 45.04 43.97 5.69
CA VAL A 120 46.26 44.25 4.92
C VAL A 120 47.33 44.72 5.89
N ALA A 121 48.40 43.94 6.05
CA ALA A 121 49.55 44.31 6.87
C ALA A 121 50.18 45.61 6.33
N PRO A 122 50.72 46.50 7.18
CA PRO A 122 51.30 47.75 6.75
C PRO A 122 52.52 47.52 5.85
N LEU A 123 52.54 48.23 4.72
CA LEU A 123 53.68 48.38 3.84
C LEU A 123 54.95 48.74 4.63
N THR A 124 56.01 47.93 4.46
CA THR A 124 57.39 48.40 4.60
C THR A 124 58.05 48.34 3.22
N SER A 125 58.74 49.44 2.93
CA SER A 125 59.30 49.92 1.66
C SER A 125 60.28 49.00 0.92
N THR A 126 60.12 48.84 -0.41
CA THR A 126 61.17 49.08 -1.45
C THR A 126 60.56 48.97 -2.88
N PRO A 127 61.18 49.58 -3.93
CA PRO A 127 60.47 50.16 -5.09
C PRO A 127 60.20 49.21 -6.28
N ALA A 128 59.26 49.63 -7.13
CA ALA A 128 58.77 49.01 -8.38
C ALA A 128 59.85 48.82 -9.48
N PRO A 129 59.64 47.97 -10.52
CA PRO A 129 58.79 48.32 -11.69
C PRO A 129 58.10 47.09 -12.38
N PRO A 130 57.51 47.19 -13.60
CA PRO A 130 56.13 47.63 -13.88
C PRO A 130 55.28 46.56 -14.63
N SER A 131 53.96 46.76 -14.73
CA SER A 131 53.03 46.46 -15.87
C SER A 131 51.59 46.26 -15.36
N ALA A 132 50.73 47.28 -15.39
CA ALA A 132 49.68 47.53 -16.41
C ALA A 132 48.29 46.96 -15.97
N PRO A 133 47.16 47.49 -16.48
CA PRO A 133 46.34 48.47 -15.78
C PRO A 133 45.00 47.93 -15.22
N LEU A 134 44.48 48.73 -14.29
CA LEU A 134 43.15 48.74 -13.68
C LEU A 134 42.00 48.46 -14.65
N SER A 135 41.01 47.70 -14.17
CA SER A 135 39.61 47.80 -14.58
C SER A 135 38.78 48.12 -13.34
N ASP A 136 37.99 49.20 -13.41
CA ASP A 136 37.09 49.72 -12.38
C ASP A 136 36.08 48.69 -11.85
N PRO A 137 35.62 48.81 -10.59
CA PRO A 137 34.44 48.12 -10.10
C PRO A 137 33.19 48.95 -10.41
N THR A 138 32.32 48.46 -11.29
CA THR A 138 30.95 48.98 -11.41
C THR A 138 30.12 48.58 -10.17
N PRO A 139 29.15 49.40 -9.74
CA PRO A 139 28.34 49.14 -8.55
C PRO A 139 27.43 47.93 -8.76
N MET A 140 27.29 47.11 -7.72
CA MET A 140 26.28 46.06 -7.67
C MET A 140 24.89 46.70 -7.67
N GLU A 141 24.11 46.46 -8.73
CA GLU A 141 22.66 46.51 -8.65
C GLU A 141 22.16 45.14 -8.17
N GLU A 142 21.31 45.18 -7.15
CA GLU A 142 20.41 44.10 -6.77
C GLU A 142 19.34 43.96 -7.86
N ASP A 143 19.24 42.81 -8.53
CA ASP A 143 17.96 42.36 -9.06
C ASP A 143 17.89 40.84 -9.28
N ASP A 144 16.64 40.41 -9.35
CA ASP A 144 16.01 39.13 -9.05
C ASP A 144 16.44 37.86 -9.83
N ALA A 145 16.03 36.74 -9.25
CA ALA A 145 15.85 35.39 -9.81
C ALA A 145 16.35 35.11 -11.25
N SER A 146 17.39 34.28 -11.36
CA SER A 146 17.67 33.48 -12.56
C SER A 146 18.10 32.05 -12.17
N PRO A 147 17.63 31.00 -12.86
CA PRO A 147 18.03 29.62 -12.59
C PRO A 147 19.52 29.42 -12.95
N PRO A 148 20.24 28.49 -12.29
CA PRO A 148 21.68 28.34 -12.50
C PRO A 148 21.99 27.85 -13.93
N PRO A 149 23.13 28.27 -14.51
CA PRO A 149 23.52 27.90 -15.87
C PRO A 149 23.81 26.39 -15.99
N PRO A 150 23.66 25.80 -17.19
CA PRO A 150 23.81 24.37 -17.39
C PRO A 150 25.28 23.93 -17.21
N LEU A 151 25.43 22.73 -16.67
CA LEU A 151 26.68 21.99 -16.45
C LEU A 151 27.57 22.02 -17.72
N SER A 152 28.56 22.90 -17.73
CA SER A 152 29.51 23.08 -18.83
C SER A 152 30.89 22.63 -18.38
N ASP A 153 31.42 21.62 -19.07
CA ASP A 153 32.79 21.06 -19.15
C ASP A 153 33.55 20.69 -17.85
N ASN A 154 33.42 21.43 -16.75
CA ASN A 154 34.05 21.12 -15.46
C ASN A 154 33.45 19.87 -14.78
N ALA A 155 32.16 19.61 -14.97
CA ALA A 155 31.49 18.43 -14.40
C ALA A 155 32.00 17.12 -15.03
N LYS A 156 32.27 17.14 -16.34
CA LYS A 156 32.85 16.00 -17.05
C LYS A 156 34.30 15.79 -16.61
N GLY A 157 35.10 16.85 -16.54
CA GLY A 157 36.49 16.78 -16.07
C GLY A 157 36.63 16.18 -14.67
N PHE A 158 35.71 16.51 -13.75
CA PHE A 158 35.69 15.93 -12.40
C PHE A 158 35.41 14.42 -12.41
N LEU A 159 34.39 13.97 -13.13
CA LEU A 159 34.06 12.54 -13.24
C LEU A 159 35.15 11.75 -13.97
N THR A 160 35.74 12.30 -15.03
CA THR A 160 36.87 11.65 -15.73
C THR A 160 38.11 11.58 -14.84
N THR A 161 38.36 12.58 -14.00
CA THR A 161 39.46 12.54 -13.03
C THR A 161 39.20 11.46 -11.97
N LEU A 162 37.96 11.34 -11.48
CA LEU A 162 37.57 10.26 -10.55
C LEU A 162 37.73 8.86 -11.17
N GLU A 163 37.36 8.70 -12.44
CA GLU A 163 37.44 7.41 -13.15
C GLU A 163 38.90 6.94 -13.38
N HIS A 164 39.86 7.86 -13.47
CA HIS A 164 41.27 7.56 -13.72
C HIS A 164 42.16 7.68 -12.47
N SER A 165 41.62 8.14 -11.34
CA SER A 165 42.37 8.26 -10.07
C SER A 165 42.34 6.93 -9.33
N SER A 166 43.49 6.51 -8.80
CA SER A 166 43.53 5.40 -7.86
C SER A 166 42.86 5.78 -6.52
N GLU A 167 42.40 4.79 -5.76
CA GLU A 167 41.76 5.01 -4.44
C GLU A 167 42.70 5.78 -3.47
N GLU A 168 44.00 5.52 -3.56
CA GLU A 168 45.05 6.19 -2.77
C GLU A 168 45.22 7.67 -3.17
N GLU A 169 45.16 8.00 -4.46
CA GLU A 169 45.25 9.39 -4.93
C GLU A 169 43.99 10.18 -4.57
N LEU A 170 42.81 9.56 -4.67
CA LEU A 170 41.55 10.21 -4.32
C LEU A 170 41.47 10.53 -2.83
N THR A 171 41.91 9.60 -1.98
CA THR A 171 41.94 9.81 -0.52
C THR A 171 42.91 10.93 -0.14
N LEU A 172 44.09 11.02 -0.78
CA LEU A 172 45.03 12.12 -0.57
C LEU A 172 44.45 13.48 -1.01
N HIS A 173 43.82 13.57 -2.19
CA HIS A 173 43.19 14.80 -2.67
C HIS A 173 42.04 15.27 -1.75
N LEU A 174 41.20 14.34 -1.28
CA LEU A 174 40.13 14.66 -0.33
C LEU A 174 40.69 15.09 1.03
N GLN A 175 41.78 14.46 1.48
CA GLN A 175 42.45 14.83 2.72
C GLN A 175 43.04 16.24 2.64
N ASP A 176 43.67 16.62 1.51
CA ASP A 176 44.23 17.95 1.30
C ASP A 176 43.13 19.03 1.25
N ARG A 177 42.04 18.80 0.51
CA ARG A 177 40.88 19.71 0.47
C ARG A 177 40.21 19.87 1.84
N MET A 178 40.06 18.77 2.57
CA MET A 178 39.54 18.79 3.94
C MET A 178 40.47 19.56 4.87
N GLN A 179 41.79 19.38 4.75
CA GLN A 179 42.77 20.06 5.56
C GLN A 179 42.76 21.56 5.32
N PHE A 180 42.72 22.00 4.06
CA PHE A 180 42.55 23.40 3.70
C PHE A 180 41.26 24.00 4.31
N SER A 181 40.15 23.28 4.19
CA SER A 181 38.85 23.72 4.72
C SER A 181 38.89 23.84 6.26
N LYS A 182 39.52 22.89 6.95
CA LYS A 182 39.72 22.92 8.41
C LYS A 182 40.57 24.10 8.86
N GLU A 183 41.68 24.37 8.18
CA GLU A 183 42.57 25.50 8.50
C GLU A 183 41.88 26.84 8.27
N ALA A 184 41.12 26.97 7.19
CA ALA A 184 40.41 28.19 6.89
C ALA A 184 39.26 28.46 7.88
N ILE A 185 38.52 27.42 8.29
CA ILE A 185 37.49 27.54 9.35
C ILE A 185 38.13 27.86 10.70
N ALA A 186 39.24 27.22 11.08
CA ALA A 186 39.94 27.52 12.32
C ALA A 186 40.39 28.99 12.36
N CYS A 187 40.88 29.53 11.24
CA CYS A 187 41.20 30.94 11.12
C CYS A 187 39.98 31.85 11.31
N LEU A 188 38.82 31.50 10.74
CA LEU A 188 37.57 32.25 10.94
C LEU A 188 37.12 32.23 12.41
N VAL A 189 37.21 31.08 13.08
CA VAL A 189 36.89 30.96 14.52
C VAL A 189 37.80 31.87 15.35
N CYS A 190 39.12 31.86 15.10
CA CYS A 190 40.04 32.76 15.80
C CYS A 190 39.72 34.24 15.59
N VAL A 191 39.22 34.61 14.40
CA VAL A 191 38.76 35.99 14.15
C VAL A 191 37.48 36.28 14.93
N PHE A 192 36.52 35.36 14.93
CA PHE A 192 35.29 35.52 15.72
C PHE A 192 35.61 35.70 17.20
N ASP A 193 36.55 34.93 17.76
CA ASP A 193 37.00 35.08 19.14
C ASP A 193 37.66 36.44 19.41
N ARG A 194 38.45 36.95 18.45
CA ARG A 194 39.05 38.29 18.53
C ARG A 194 38.00 39.39 18.44
N LEU A 195 37.01 39.25 17.56
CA LEU A 195 35.89 40.19 17.44
C LEU A 195 35.04 40.18 18.71
N HIS A 196 34.70 39.01 19.23
CA HIS A 196 34.00 38.86 20.50
C HIS A 196 34.77 39.50 21.66
N SER A 197 36.08 39.25 21.76
CA SER A 197 36.93 39.87 22.78
C SER A 197 37.00 41.39 22.64
N ARG A 198 37.00 41.91 21.41
CA ARG A 198 36.97 43.36 21.15
C ARG A 198 35.62 43.96 21.50
N ILE A 199 34.51 43.30 21.16
CA ILE A 199 33.16 43.70 21.56
C ILE A 199 33.05 43.71 23.09
N ASP A 200 33.56 42.67 23.76
CA ASP A 200 33.53 42.56 25.22
C ASP A 200 34.37 43.65 25.90
N ASN A 201 35.53 44.00 25.33
CA ASN A 201 36.33 45.15 25.78
C ASN A 201 35.65 46.50 25.51
N MET A 202 34.91 46.64 24.41
CA MET A 202 34.10 47.83 24.14
C MET A 202 32.92 47.92 25.12
N CYS A 203 32.23 46.81 25.41
CA CYS A 203 31.17 46.75 26.41
C CYS A 203 31.70 47.12 27.80
N LYS A 204 32.88 46.64 28.19
CA LYS A 204 33.54 47.03 29.45
C LYS A 204 33.93 48.50 29.49
N HIS A 205 34.41 49.08 28.37
CA HIS A 205 34.67 50.51 28.28
C HIS A 205 33.38 51.35 28.38
N VAL A 206 32.29 50.91 27.74
CA VAL A 206 30.98 51.58 27.82
C VAL A 206 30.44 51.51 29.26
N GLN A 207 30.58 50.36 29.93
CA GLN A 207 30.22 50.19 31.34
C GLN A 207 31.09 51.02 32.29
N ALA A 208 32.39 51.15 32.01
CA ALA A 208 33.31 51.98 32.79
C ALA A 208 33.06 53.49 32.59
N SER A 209 32.65 53.90 31.38
CA SER A 209 32.30 55.30 31.07
C SER A 209 30.97 55.75 31.70
N ALA A 210 30.19 54.83 32.27
CA ALA A 210 28.94 55.14 32.98
C ALA A 210 29.16 55.68 34.41
N GLY A 211 30.42 55.84 34.85
CA GLY A 211 30.79 56.22 36.22
C GLY A 211 31.19 57.68 36.46
N GLU A 212 31.18 58.56 35.44
CA GLU A 212 31.51 59.98 35.61
C GLU A 212 30.43 60.90 35.02
N ASP A 213 29.90 61.78 35.86
CA ASP A 213 28.80 62.71 35.58
C ASP A 213 29.14 63.70 34.44
N ASN A 214 28.36 63.62 33.35
CA ASN A 214 27.57 64.70 32.71
C ASN A 214 27.06 64.31 31.30
N SER A 215 26.86 63.01 31.01
CA SER A 215 26.36 62.50 29.71
C SER A 215 25.07 61.69 29.85
N GLN A 216 24.24 62.00 30.85
CA GLN A 216 23.07 61.19 31.20
C GLN A 216 22.00 61.17 30.09
N SER A 217 21.89 62.24 29.29
CA SER A 217 20.94 62.30 28.15
C SER A 217 21.35 61.39 26.98
N ASP A 218 22.64 61.37 26.64
CA ASP A 218 23.13 60.55 25.52
C ASP A 218 23.14 59.06 25.90
N ILE A 219 23.45 58.74 27.16
CA ILE A 219 23.39 57.37 27.67
C ILE A 219 21.93 56.87 27.74
N ILE A 220 20.95 57.71 28.11
CA ILE A 220 19.53 57.35 28.09
C ILE A 220 19.04 57.15 26.65
N ASN A 221 19.41 58.04 25.72
CA ASN A 221 19.03 57.91 24.31
C ASN A 221 19.63 56.65 23.69
N VAL A 222 20.92 56.38 23.92
CA VAL A 222 21.59 55.17 23.44
C VAL A 222 21.00 53.92 24.10
N ASN A 223 20.67 53.94 25.39
CA ASN A 223 19.95 52.83 26.03
C ASN A 223 18.56 52.62 25.43
N HIS A 224 17.82 53.69 25.11
CA HIS A 224 16.52 53.58 24.47
C HIS A 224 16.64 52.96 23.07
N THR A 225 17.58 53.43 22.25
CA THR A 225 17.86 52.85 20.93
C THR A 225 18.37 51.40 21.03
N LEU A 226 19.18 51.08 22.03
CA LEU A 226 19.63 49.69 22.27
C LEU A 226 18.47 48.80 22.73
N LEU A 227 17.54 49.29 23.53
CA LEU A 227 16.34 48.54 23.92
C LEU A 227 15.41 48.31 22.74
N GLU A 228 15.25 49.30 21.86
CA GLU A 228 14.50 49.17 20.61
C GLU A 228 15.15 48.15 19.68
N GLU A 229 16.46 48.21 19.46
CA GLU A 229 17.17 47.20 18.65
C GLU A 229 17.17 45.83 19.32
N ASN A 230 17.24 45.74 20.65
CA ASN A 230 17.14 44.46 21.35
C ASN A 230 15.72 43.88 21.22
N SER A 231 14.68 44.73 21.22
CA SER A 231 13.32 44.31 20.89
C SER A 231 13.23 43.83 19.44
N ARG A 232 13.79 44.60 18.49
CA ARG A 232 13.81 44.26 17.07
C ARG A 232 14.54 42.94 16.79
N LEU A 233 15.66 42.70 17.48
CA LEU A 233 16.42 41.46 17.40
C LEU A 233 15.66 40.29 18.04
N ARG A 234 14.93 40.50 19.14
CA ARG A 234 14.02 39.49 19.73
C ARG A 234 12.87 39.16 18.79
N ASP A 235 12.27 40.14 18.15
CA ASP A 235 11.19 39.95 17.17
C ASP A 235 11.72 39.22 15.93
N LEU A 236 12.89 39.59 15.43
CA LEU A 236 13.55 38.90 14.32
C LEU A 236 13.93 37.46 14.68
N ALA A 237 14.45 37.22 15.88
CA ALA A 237 14.76 35.87 16.36
C ALA A 237 13.50 35.01 16.46
N THR A 238 12.39 35.58 16.96
CA THR A 238 11.09 34.90 17.05
C THR A 238 10.53 34.62 15.64
N LEU A 239 10.66 35.57 14.72
CA LEU A 239 10.27 35.40 13.32
C LEU A 239 11.10 34.30 12.63
N LEU A 240 12.41 34.30 12.82
CA LEU A 240 13.32 33.29 12.28
C LEU A 240 13.05 31.91 12.87
N GLN A 241 12.79 31.81 14.18
CA GLN A 241 12.36 30.57 14.82
C GLN A 241 11.01 30.08 14.25
N GLY A 242 10.05 30.99 14.02
CA GLY A 242 8.79 30.66 13.37
C GLY A 242 8.97 30.16 11.93
N ARG A 243 9.84 30.80 11.15
CA ARG A 243 10.19 30.35 9.79
C ARG A 243 10.92 29.02 9.79
N HIS A 244 11.86 28.82 10.71
CA HIS A 244 12.55 27.54 10.87
C HIS A 244 11.58 26.43 11.28
N HIS A 245 10.65 26.69 12.20
CA HIS A 245 9.62 25.73 12.58
C HIS A 245 8.73 25.38 11.39
N LYS A 246 8.27 26.38 10.61
CA LYS A 246 7.49 26.15 9.40
C LYS A 246 8.25 25.33 8.35
N MET A 247 9.50 25.69 8.07
CA MET A 247 10.34 24.97 7.11
C MET A 247 10.68 23.55 7.59
N SER A 248 10.83 23.35 8.90
CA SER A 248 11.01 22.04 9.53
C SER A 248 9.74 21.17 9.41
N MET A 249 8.55 21.75 9.57
CA MET A 249 7.29 21.06 9.30
C MET A 249 7.17 20.67 7.82
N GLU A 250 7.44 21.60 6.89
CA GLU A 250 7.43 21.33 5.45
C GLU A 250 8.45 20.25 5.05
N TYR A 251 9.65 20.26 5.66
CA TYR A 251 10.65 19.22 5.49
C TYR A 251 10.15 17.86 5.99
N ASN A 252 9.57 17.78 7.19
CA ASN A 252 9.03 16.53 7.72
C ASN A 252 7.87 16.00 6.87
N GLU A 253 7.00 16.86 6.36
CA GLU A 253 5.95 16.46 5.41
C GLU A 253 6.50 15.90 4.10
N LEU A 254 7.60 16.48 3.59
CA LEU A 254 8.29 15.96 2.41
C LEU A 254 8.97 14.62 2.70
N VAL A 255 9.61 14.48 3.87
CA VAL A 255 10.18 13.21 4.32
C VAL A 255 9.09 12.15 4.38
N ASP A 256 7.96 12.38 5.06
CA ASP A 256 6.85 11.44 5.14
C ASP A 256 6.31 11.04 3.75
N LYS A 257 6.27 11.97 2.79
CA LYS A 257 5.91 11.69 1.39
C LYS A 257 6.94 10.81 0.69
N VAL A 258 8.24 11.03 0.94
CA VAL A 258 9.31 10.19 0.42
C VAL A 258 9.23 8.79 1.02
N THR A 259 9.14 8.65 2.34
CA THR A 259 9.06 7.34 3.02
C THR A 259 7.80 6.56 2.61
N SER A 260 6.66 7.26 2.44
CA SER A 260 5.43 6.62 1.95
C SER A 260 5.49 6.23 0.47
N SER A 261 6.33 6.89 -0.33
CA SER A 261 6.58 6.51 -1.72
C SER A 261 7.59 5.35 -1.81
N GLU A 262 8.64 5.36 -0.98
CA GLU A 262 9.60 4.25 -0.86
C GLU A 262 8.91 2.96 -0.42
N THR A 263 8.02 3.02 0.58
CA THR A 263 7.24 1.85 1.00
C THR A 263 6.34 1.30 -0.12
N LYS A 264 5.72 2.18 -0.93
CA LYS A 264 4.95 1.74 -2.11
C LYS A 264 5.82 1.09 -3.17
N VAL A 265 7.03 1.61 -3.39
CA VAL A 265 7.99 1.00 -4.33
C VAL A 265 8.35 -0.40 -3.84
N SER A 266 8.65 -0.58 -2.56
CA SER A 266 8.96 -1.91 -2.00
C SER A 266 7.76 -2.87 -2.05
N GLU A 267 6.54 -2.41 -1.80
CA GLU A 267 5.33 -3.24 -1.99
C GLU A 267 5.17 -3.64 -3.47
N MET A 268 5.32 -2.70 -4.41
CA MET A 268 5.29 -3.02 -5.83
C MET A 268 6.39 -4.01 -6.23
N GLU A 269 7.60 -3.87 -5.70
CA GLU A 269 8.69 -4.83 -5.90
C GLU A 269 8.28 -6.23 -5.43
N THR A 270 7.68 -6.36 -4.23
CA THR A 270 7.18 -7.67 -3.76
C THR A 270 6.08 -8.25 -4.66
N THR A 271 5.14 -7.42 -5.16
CA THR A 271 4.11 -7.91 -6.09
C THR A 271 4.70 -8.37 -7.42
N VAL A 272 5.76 -7.72 -7.89
CA VAL A 272 6.47 -8.12 -9.11
C VAL A 272 7.16 -9.46 -8.89
N GLU A 273 7.80 -9.67 -7.73
CA GLU A 273 8.41 -10.94 -7.37
C GLU A 273 7.38 -12.09 -7.31
N ASP A 274 6.22 -11.86 -6.69
CA ASP A 274 5.13 -12.84 -6.62
C ASP A 274 4.56 -13.19 -8.02
N LEU A 275 4.33 -12.18 -8.85
CA LEU A 275 3.87 -12.38 -10.23
C LEU A 275 4.92 -13.10 -11.09
N GLN A 276 6.21 -12.81 -10.90
CA GLN A 276 7.30 -13.54 -11.56
C GLN A 276 7.30 -15.01 -11.14
N TRP A 277 7.09 -15.31 -9.86
CA TRP A 277 6.96 -16.66 -9.36
C TRP A 277 5.77 -17.41 -9.97
N ASP A 278 4.61 -16.75 -10.08
CA ASP A 278 3.42 -17.32 -10.72
C ASP A 278 3.60 -17.57 -12.23
N ILE A 279 4.27 -16.65 -12.94
CA ILE A 279 4.63 -16.83 -14.35
C ILE A 279 5.55 -18.06 -14.49
N GLU A 280 6.54 -18.21 -13.62
CA GLU A 280 7.46 -19.34 -13.65
C GLU A 280 6.74 -20.66 -13.34
N LYS A 281 5.81 -20.65 -12.39
CA LYS A 281 4.94 -21.80 -12.09
C LYS A 281 4.04 -22.19 -13.27
N LEU A 282 3.46 -21.21 -13.97
CA LEU A 282 2.67 -21.44 -15.18
C LEU A 282 3.52 -21.98 -16.32
N ARG A 283 4.71 -21.42 -16.56
CA ARG A 283 5.68 -21.93 -17.55
C ARG A 283 6.06 -23.38 -17.27
N ASN A 284 6.32 -23.73 -16.01
CA ASN A 284 6.61 -25.11 -15.62
C ASN A 284 5.43 -26.07 -15.88
N ARG A 285 4.18 -25.61 -15.69
CA ARG A 285 2.98 -26.40 -16.01
C ARG A 285 2.80 -26.56 -17.52
N GLU A 286 3.03 -25.48 -18.27
CA GLU A 286 2.99 -25.49 -19.73
C GLU A 286 4.03 -26.46 -20.31
N GLN A 287 5.27 -26.42 -19.82
CA GLN A 287 6.33 -27.35 -20.21
C GLN A 287 5.94 -28.82 -19.95
N LYS A 288 5.30 -29.11 -18.81
CA LYS A 288 4.80 -30.47 -18.51
C LYS A 288 3.71 -30.90 -19.49
N LEU A 289 2.77 -30.02 -19.83
CA LEU A 289 1.72 -30.31 -20.80
C LEU A 289 2.29 -30.49 -22.21
N ASN A 290 3.22 -29.64 -22.64
CA ASN A 290 3.91 -29.77 -23.92
C ASN A 290 4.70 -31.08 -24.00
N LYS A 291 5.33 -31.51 -22.91
CA LYS A 291 5.99 -32.81 -22.83
C LYS A 291 5.00 -33.97 -23.00
N HIS A 292 3.86 -33.94 -22.30
CA HIS A 292 2.83 -34.98 -22.46
C HIS A 292 2.20 -34.99 -23.85
N LEU A 293 2.00 -33.82 -24.47
CA LEU A 293 1.51 -33.71 -25.84
C LEU A 293 2.52 -34.28 -26.82
N ALA A 294 3.82 -34.01 -26.64
CA ALA A 294 4.89 -34.60 -27.44
C ALA A 294 4.93 -36.13 -27.30
N GLU A 295 4.85 -36.65 -26.06
CA GLU A 295 4.78 -38.09 -25.77
C GLU A 295 3.55 -38.75 -26.43
N ALA A 296 2.38 -38.11 -26.37
CA ALA A 296 1.15 -38.60 -27.02
C ALA A 296 1.25 -38.59 -28.55
N MET A 297 1.85 -37.54 -29.13
CA MET A 297 2.12 -37.47 -30.57
C MET A 297 3.11 -38.56 -31.01
N GLU A 298 4.12 -38.87 -30.20
CA GLU A 298 5.10 -39.91 -30.48
C GLU A 298 4.50 -41.32 -30.34
N GLN A 299 3.61 -41.53 -29.36
CA GLN A 299 2.81 -42.76 -29.24
C GLN A 299 1.90 -42.98 -30.45
N LEU A 300 1.20 -41.94 -30.92
CA LEU A 300 0.37 -42.00 -32.13
C LEU A 300 1.20 -42.29 -33.39
N LYS A 301 2.40 -41.70 -33.50
CA LYS A 301 3.34 -41.99 -34.59
C LYS A 301 3.85 -43.43 -34.56
N SER A 302 4.11 -43.97 -33.36
CA SER A 302 4.54 -45.36 -33.18
C SER A 302 3.41 -46.36 -33.48
N GLY A 303 2.16 -46.03 -33.13
CA GLY A 303 0.99 -46.88 -33.37
C GLY A 303 0.59 -46.97 -34.85
N TYR A 304 0.90 -45.96 -35.66
CA TYR A 304 0.56 -45.95 -37.10
C TYR A 304 1.54 -46.73 -37.99
N SER A 305 2.70 -47.14 -37.46
CA SER A 305 3.73 -47.86 -38.23
C SER A 305 3.56 -49.39 -38.21
N SER A 306 2.59 -49.92 -37.47
CA SER A 306 2.44 -51.38 -37.29
C SER A 306 0.99 -51.80 -37.13
N THR A 307 0.20 -51.75 -38.22
CA THR A 307 -0.89 -52.71 -38.50
C THR A 307 -1.49 -52.49 -39.89
N GLY A 308 -0.72 -52.86 -40.91
CA GLY A 308 -1.28 -53.43 -42.13
C GLY A 308 -1.18 -54.95 -42.05
N SER A 309 -2.30 -55.63 -42.35
CA SER A 309 -2.42 -57.07 -42.64
C SER A 309 -2.78 -58.04 -41.50
N SER A 310 -4.06 -58.45 -41.55
CA SER A 310 -4.63 -59.82 -41.44
C SER A 310 -4.17 -60.79 -40.34
N GLY A 311 -5.16 -61.35 -39.62
CA GLY A 311 -5.10 -62.70 -39.05
C GLY A 311 -5.39 -62.74 -37.55
N GLY A 312 -6.49 -63.40 -37.16
CA GLY A 312 -6.99 -63.41 -35.79
C GLY A 312 -6.14 -64.18 -34.77
N LEU A 313 -6.30 -63.78 -33.49
CA LEU A 313 -6.18 -64.50 -32.20
C LEU A 313 -5.90 -63.47 -31.07
N PRO A 314 -5.89 -63.87 -29.78
CA PRO A 314 -6.79 -63.44 -28.69
C PRO A 314 -6.36 -62.13 -27.97
N GLY A 315 -5.87 -61.12 -28.70
CA GLY A 315 -5.34 -59.87 -28.13
C GLY A 315 -6.40 -58.92 -27.56
N GLY A 316 -7.68 -59.08 -27.93
CA GLY A 316 -8.78 -58.22 -27.50
C GLY A 316 -9.08 -58.25 -26.00
N GLN A 317 -8.64 -59.30 -25.28
CA GLN A 317 -8.88 -59.43 -23.84
C GLN A 317 -7.84 -58.67 -23.00
N ILE A 318 -6.66 -58.37 -23.56
CA ILE A 318 -5.60 -57.61 -22.88
C ILE A 318 -5.87 -56.11 -22.99
N THR A 319 -6.31 -55.62 -24.16
CA THR A 319 -6.72 -54.22 -24.35
C THR A 319 -7.96 -53.85 -23.53
N LEU A 320 -8.95 -54.74 -23.43
CA LEU A 320 -10.11 -54.54 -22.55
C LEU A 320 -9.72 -54.52 -21.06
N ASN A 321 -8.75 -55.35 -20.63
CA ASN A 321 -8.29 -55.35 -19.24
C ASN A 321 -7.43 -54.12 -18.90
N ILE A 322 -6.64 -53.60 -19.84
CA ILE A 322 -5.87 -52.35 -19.66
C ILE A 322 -6.83 -51.16 -19.58
N GLN A 323 -7.82 -51.05 -20.48
CA GLN A 323 -8.84 -50.00 -20.39
C GLN A 323 -9.63 -50.07 -19.09
N LYS A 324 -10.01 -51.26 -18.62
CA LYS A 324 -10.70 -51.44 -17.34
C LYS A 324 -9.81 -51.11 -16.14
N SER A 325 -8.50 -51.36 -16.23
CA SER A 325 -7.53 -50.99 -15.20
C SER A 325 -7.32 -49.48 -15.15
N ASP A 326 -7.24 -48.82 -16.30
CA ASP A 326 -7.09 -47.37 -16.41
C ASP A 326 -8.34 -46.65 -15.92
N GLU A 327 -9.52 -47.14 -16.26
CA GLU A 327 -10.81 -46.63 -15.78
C GLU A 327 -10.97 -46.85 -14.26
N LEU A 328 -10.52 -47.99 -13.73
CA LEU A 328 -10.48 -48.23 -12.28
C LEU A 328 -9.46 -47.32 -11.58
N SER A 329 -8.34 -46.98 -12.24
CA SER A 329 -7.35 -46.03 -11.71
C SER A 329 -7.89 -44.60 -11.68
N LEU A 330 -8.63 -44.21 -12.73
CA LEU A 330 -9.27 -42.90 -12.83
C LEU A 330 -10.40 -42.78 -11.80
N GLN A 331 -11.20 -43.83 -11.62
CA GLN A 331 -12.24 -43.89 -10.60
C GLN A 331 -11.67 -43.82 -9.17
N LYS A 332 -10.51 -44.44 -8.93
CA LYS A 332 -9.80 -44.32 -7.64
C LYS A 332 -9.29 -42.90 -7.40
N LYS A 333 -8.69 -42.27 -8.42
CA LYS A 333 -8.23 -40.87 -8.35
C LYS A 333 -9.37 -39.91 -8.09
N LEU A 334 -10.49 -40.05 -8.81
CA LEU A 334 -11.68 -39.24 -8.62
C LEU A 334 -12.24 -39.39 -7.20
N ARG A 335 -12.26 -40.61 -6.65
CA ARG A 335 -12.68 -40.84 -5.26
C ARG A 335 -11.77 -40.16 -4.25
N THR A 336 -10.45 -40.21 -4.43
CA THR A 336 -9.52 -39.49 -3.55
C THR A 336 -9.65 -37.98 -3.66
N GLU A 337 -9.88 -37.44 -4.87
CA GLU A 337 -10.12 -36.01 -5.07
C GLU A 337 -11.45 -35.57 -4.42
N VAL A 338 -12.51 -36.37 -4.54
CA VAL A 338 -13.79 -36.09 -3.87
C VAL A 338 -13.62 -36.08 -2.35
N ILE A 339 -12.89 -37.05 -1.77
CA ILE A 339 -12.63 -37.07 -0.32
C ILE A 339 -11.81 -35.84 0.11
N GLN A 340 -10.78 -35.45 -0.65
CA GLN A 340 -10.00 -34.25 -0.37
C GLN A 340 -10.84 -32.96 -0.48
N LEU A 341 -11.75 -32.90 -1.44
CA LEU A 341 -12.69 -31.79 -1.58
C LEU A 341 -13.72 -31.76 -0.44
N GLU A 342 -14.18 -32.91 0.04
CA GLU A 342 -15.05 -32.99 1.21
C GLU A 342 -14.33 -32.56 2.50
N ASP A 343 -13.07 -32.96 2.69
CA ASP A 343 -12.25 -32.57 3.85
C ASP A 343 -11.93 -31.06 3.83
N THR A 344 -11.57 -30.51 2.67
CA THR A 344 -11.33 -29.06 2.54
C THR A 344 -12.61 -28.25 2.76
N LEU A 345 -13.75 -28.75 2.30
CA LEU A 345 -15.05 -28.12 2.52
C LEU A 345 -15.49 -28.21 3.99
N ALA A 346 -15.17 -29.29 4.69
CA ALA A 346 -15.37 -29.40 6.14
C ALA A 346 -14.46 -28.45 6.94
N GLN A 347 -13.21 -28.29 6.51
CA GLN A 347 -12.26 -27.36 7.11
C GLN A 347 -12.74 -25.90 6.97
N VAL A 348 -13.14 -25.49 5.75
CA VAL A 348 -13.67 -24.14 5.48
C VAL A 348 -14.95 -23.87 6.29
N ARG A 349 -15.82 -24.87 6.46
CA ARG A 349 -17.01 -24.73 7.33
C ARG A 349 -16.65 -24.51 8.79
N LYS A 350 -15.62 -25.19 9.30
CA LYS A 350 -15.14 -25.03 10.67
C LYS A 350 -14.51 -23.65 10.89
N GLU A 351 -13.73 -23.18 9.92
CA GLU A 351 -13.14 -21.84 9.94
C GLU A 351 -14.21 -20.76 9.89
N TYR A 352 -15.24 -20.92 9.04
CA TYR A 352 -16.39 -20.03 9.00
C TYR A 352 -17.14 -19.99 10.33
N GLU A 353 -17.37 -21.14 10.98
CA GLU A 353 -18.07 -21.19 12.26
C GLU A 353 -17.25 -20.54 13.39
N MET A 354 -15.93 -20.74 13.41
CA MET A 354 -15.04 -20.02 14.33
C MET A 354 -15.10 -18.50 14.12
N LEU A 355 -14.97 -18.06 12.86
CA LEU A 355 -14.98 -16.63 12.53
C LEU A 355 -16.32 -15.99 12.88
N ARG A 356 -17.42 -16.73 12.71
CA ARG A 356 -18.76 -16.31 13.14
C ARG A 356 -18.85 -16.16 14.65
N ILE A 357 -18.35 -17.12 15.43
CA ILE A 357 -18.35 -17.05 16.91
C ILE A 357 -17.48 -15.87 17.39
N GLU A 358 -16.31 -15.66 16.79
CA GLU A 358 -15.46 -14.48 17.09
C GLU A 358 -16.16 -13.17 16.74
N PHE A 359 -16.89 -13.12 15.62
CA PHE A 359 -17.66 -11.95 15.24
C PHE A 359 -18.81 -11.68 16.23
N GLU A 360 -19.56 -12.71 16.63
CA GLU A 360 -20.64 -12.59 17.64
C GLU A 360 -20.08 -12.17 19.01
N GLN A 361 -18.93 -12.68 19.43
CA GLN A 361 -18.26 -12.24 20.68
C GLN A 361 -17.78 -10.78 20.60
N ASN A 362 -17.18 -10.37 19.48
CA ASN A 362 -16.75 -8.99 19.29
C ASN A 362 -17.94 -8.03 19.23
N LEU A 363 -19.06 -8.44 18.62
CA LEU A 363 -20.29 -7.65 18.60
C LEU A 363 -20.86 -7.47 20.02
N ALA A 364 -20.92 -8.54 20.81
CA ALA A 364 -21.39 -8.50 22.20
C ALA A 364 -20.49 -7.65 23.11
N ALA A 365 -19.16 -7.72 22.93
CA ALA A 365 -18.22 -6.87 23.64
C ALA A 365 -18.39 -5.38 23.26
N ASN A 366 -18.65 -5.10 21.98
CA ASN A 366 -18.88 -3.74 21.50
C ASN A 366 -20.23 -3.17 21.99
N GLU A 367 -21.27 -4.01 22.12
CA GLU A 367 -22.53 -3.62 22.76
C GLU A 367 -22.36 -3.26 24.24
N GLN A 368 -21.48 -3.94 24.98
CA GLN A 368 -21.12 -3.59 26.37
C GLN A 368 -20.33 -2.27 26.48
N ALA A 369 -19.62 -1.84 25.43
CA ALA A 369 -18.91 -0.55 25.41
C ALA A 369 -19.84 0.67 25.16
N GLY A 370 -21.07 0.44 24.71
CA GLY A 370 -22.06 1.49 24.44
C GLY A 370 -22.43 2.37 25.66
N PRO A 371 -22.78 1.78 26.82
CA PRO A 371 -23.05 2.50 28.06
C PRO A 371 -21.85 3.34 28.54
N ILE A 372 -20.65 2.76 28.53
CA ILE A 372 -19.41 3.45 28.95
C ILE A 372 -19.14 4.66 28.06
N ASN A 373 -19.29 4.51 26.75
CA ASN A 373 -19.14 5.62 25.80
C ASN A 373 -20.21 6.71 25.99
N ARG A 374 -21.41 6.35 26.44
CA ARG A 374 -22.48 7.31 26.75
C ARG A 374 -22.21 8.08 28.03
N GLU A 375 -21.74 7.40 29.07
CA GLU A 375 -21.29 8.02 30.32
C GLU A 375 -20.09 8.94 30.10
N MET A 376 -19.12 8.52 29.29
CA MET A 376 -17.96 9.34 28.94
C MET A 376 -18.38 10.61 28.19
N ARG A 377 -19.35 10.53 27.27
CA ARG A 377 -19.94 11.70 26.61
C ARG A 377 -20.67 12.63 27.58
N HIS A 378 -21.43 12.08 28.52
CA HIS A 378 -22.08 12.88 29.56
C HIS A 378 -21.08 13.57 30.49
N LEU A 379 -20.00 12.88 30.87
CA LEU A 379 -18.91 13.45 31.67
C LEU A 379 -18.18 14.57 30.94
N ILE A 380 -17.85 14.38 29.66
CA ILE A 380 -17.22 15.40 28.81
C ILE A 380 -18.13 16.63 28.70
N SER A 381 -19.44 16.43 28.47
CA SER A 381 -20.39 17.54 28.35
C SER A 381 -20.57 18.28 29.68
N SER A 382 -20.56 17.58 30.81
CA SER A 382 -20.54 18.19 32.14
C SER A 382 -19.27 19.01 32.38
N LEU A 383 -18.09 18.45 32.10
CA LEU A 383 -16.82 19.15 32.23
C LEU A 383 -16.73 20.38 31.31
N GLN A 384 -17.24 20.30 30.09
CA GLN A 384 -17.33 21.44 29.17
C GLN A 384 -18.22 22.55 29.73
N ASN A 385 -19.37 22.22 30.32
CA ASN A 385 -20.25 23.20 30.97
C ASN A 385 -19.60 23.84 32.20
N HIS A 386 -18.94 23.07 33.05
CA HIS A 386 -18.18 23.59 34.19
C HIS A 386 -17.05 24.54 33.72
N ASN A 387 -16.33 24.18 32.65
CA ASN A 387 -15.28 25.04 32.10
C ASN A 387 -15.84 26.35 31.54
N LEU A 388 -17.01 26.29 30.89
CA LEU A 388 -17.71 27.48 30.39
C LEU A 388 -18.17 28.38 31.55
N GLN A 389 -18.68 27.79 32.64
CA GLN A 389 -19.08 28.52 33.84
C GLN A 389 -17.89 29.19 34.52
N LEU A 390 -16.77 28.47 34.69
CA LEU A 390 -15.52 29.03 35.21
C LEU A 390 -14.98 30.17 34.33
N LYS A 391 -15.07 30.07 33.00
CA LYS A 391 -14.73 31.19 32.10
C LYS A 391 -15.65 32.40 32.33
N GLY A 392 -16.94 32.19 32.55
CA GLY A 392 -17.88 33.24 32.92
C GLY A 392 -17.52 33.90 34.26
N ASP A 393 -17.14 33.11 35.25
CA ASP A 393 -16.73 33.61 36.57
C ASP A 393 -15.41 34.37 36.52
N VAL A 394 -14.41 33.87 35.78
CA VAL A 394 -13.16 34.59 35.52
C VAL A 394 -13.43 35.94 34.83
N GLN A 395 -14.37 36.00 33.88
CA GLN A 395 -14.76 37.27 33.26
C GLN A 395 -15.45 38.22 34.25
N ARG A 396 -16.30 37.70 35.14
CA ARG A 396 -16.91 38.48 36.24
C ARG A 396 -15.86 39.04 37.19
N TYR A 397 -14.90 38.22 37.64
CA TYR A 397 -13.81 38.67 38.51
C TYR A 397 -12.90 39.68 37.81
N LYS A 398 -12.59 39.50 36.52
CA LYS A 398 -11.85 40.50 35.73
C LYS A 398 -12.59 41.82 35.56
N ARG A 399 -13.92 41.81 35.60
CA ARG A 399 -14.73 43.04 35.59
C ARG A 399 -14.68 43.74 36.94
N LYS A 400 -14.91 42.98 38.03
CA LYS A 400 -14.77 43.50 39.40
C LYS A 400 -13.39 44.08 39.66
N LEU A 401 -12.32 43.39 39.24
CA LEU A 401 -10.95 43.88 39.36
C LEU A 401 -10.73 45.21 38.62
N ARG A 402 -11.35 45.37 37.44
CA ARG A 402 -11.29 46.64 36.69
C ARG A 402 -12.08 47.74 37.38
N GLU A 403 -13.25 47.43 37.95
CA GLU A 403 -14.06 48.37 38.73
C GLU A 403 -13.30 48.83 39.98
N THR A 404 -12.72 47.91 40.75
CA THR A 404 -11.88 48.25 41.93
C THR A 404 -10.64 49.04 41.53
N GLN A 405 -10.00 48.71 40.40
CA GLN A 405 -8.86 49.48 39.90
C GLN A 405 -9.26 50.91 39.49
N MET A 406 -10.46 51.10 38.93
CA MET A 406 -10.99 52.43 38.65
C MET A 406 -11.33 53.20 39.92
N GLU A 407 -11.80 52.54 40.98
CA GLU A 407 -12.02 53.16 42.29
C GLU A 407 -10.70 53.56 42.96
N ILE A 408 -9.67 52.71 42.91
CA ILE A 408 -8.31 53.04 43.36
C ILE A 408 -7.79 54.26 42.59
N ASN A 409 -7.89 54.26 41.27
CA ASN A 409 -7.44 55.40 40.45
C ASN A 409 -8.25 56.68 40.73
N LYS A 410 -9.52 56.59 41.14
CA LYS A 410 -10.31 57.75 41.58
C LYS A 410 -9.82 58.29 42.91
N VAL A 411 -9.49 57.42 43.86
CA VAL A 411 -8.89 57.80 45.15
C VAL A 411 -7.51 58.43 44.92
N ASP A 412 -6.71 57.87 44.02
CA ASP A 412 -5.37 58.39 43.70
C ASP A 412 -5.41 59.78 43.04
N ASN A 413 -6.41 60.02 42.18
CA ASN A 413 -6.66 61.34 41.59
C ASN A 413 -7.26 62.36 42.60
N LEU A 414 -7.96 61.90 43.64
CA LEU A 414 -8.42 62.75 44.74
C LEU A 414 -7.27 63.18 45.66
N ILE A 415 -6.18 62.41 45.69
CA ILE A 415 -4.96 62.74 46.44
C ILE A 415 -4.02 63.67 45.62
N HIS A 416 -4.11 63.67 44.28
CA HIS A 416 -3.13 64.33 43.39
C HIS A 416 -3.69 65.41 42.41
N GLY A 417 -4.56 66.33 42.85
CA GLY A 417 -4.94 67.50 42.03
C GLY A 417 -5.07 68.81 42.82
N PRO A 418 -4.93 69.99 42.18
CA PRO A 418 -3.65 70.66 41.94
C PRO A 418 -3.46 71.89 42.85
N MET A 419 -2.29 72.03 43.49
CA MET A 419 -1.82 73.33 43.98
C MET A 419 -0.49 73.69 43.30
N VAL A 420 -0.60 74.75 42.51
CA VAL A 420 0.42 75.43 41.71
C VAL A 420 1.41 76.18 42.61
N THR A 421 2.71 75.98 42.32
CA THR A 421 3.90 76.84 42.51
C THR A 421 3.93 77.87 43.65
N VAL A 422 5.03 77.92 44.42
CA VAL A 422 5.79 79.15 44.79
C VAL A 422 6.91 78.82 45.83
N PHE A 423 8.11 79.35 45.57
CA PHE A 423 9.31 79.50 46.45
C PHE A 423 10.15 78.23 46.73
N CYS A 424 11.40 78.14 46.27
CA CYS A 424 12.65 78.87 46.61
C CYS A 424 13.31 78.42 47.92
N LEU A 425 14.55 77.95 47.73
CA LEU A 425 15.75 78.09 48.57
C LEU A 425 15.94 77.18 49.79
N ASP A 426 17.15 76.61 49.83
CA ASP A 426 17.98 76.25 50.99
C ASP A 426 17.42 75.15 51.91
N SER A 427 18.18 74.36 52.66
CA SER A 427 19.58 73.98 52.87
C SER A 427 19.50 72.99 54.05
N GLU A 428 20.45 72.06 54.17
CA GLU A 428 20.71 71.23 55.38
C GLU A 428 19.60 70.22 55.77
N GLY A 429 19.85 68.98 56.19
CA GLY A 429 20.98 68.40 56.91
C GLY A 429 20.39 67.59 58.06
N CYS A 430 20.54 66.25 57.98
CA CYS A 430 20.50 65.22 59.05
C CYS A 430 19.41 65.26 60.15
N LEU A 431 18.75 64.11 60.38
CA LEU A 431 19.06 63.16 61.48
C LEU A 431 18.05 61.99 61.54
N ASN A 432 18.55 60.89 62.09
CA ASN A 432 18.02 59.52 62.13
C ASN A 432 16.84 59.25 63.09
N GLY A 433 16.21 58.08 62.87
CA GLY A 433 15.58 57.19 63.86
C GLY A 433 14.06 57.40 64.02
N ASP A 434 13.18 56.41 64.13
CA ASP A 434 13.32 54.97 64.33
C ASP A 434 12.02 54.26 63.94
N THR A 435 12.18 52.97 63.70
CA THR A 435 11.27 51.87 63.38
C THR A 435 10.09 51.68 64.34
N ALA A 436 8.91 51.28 63.81
CA ALA A 436 7.95 50.42 64.52
C ALA A 436 7.08 49.63 63.54
N VAL A 437 7.21 48.30 63.63
CA VAL A 437 6.45 47.22 63.00
C VAL A 437 5.08 47.08 63.67
N LEU A 438 4.04 46.63 62.94
CA LEU A 438 3.04 45.64 63.41
C LEU A 438 2.16 45.16 62.25
N ILE A 439 2.06 43.83 62.12
CA ILE A 439 1.23 43.06 61.19
C ILE A 439 -0.10 42.70 61.87
N LEU A 440 -1.13 42.59 61.03
CA LEU A 440 -2.49 42.09 61.24
C LEU A 440 -2.58 40.75 62.02
N GLU A 441 -3.70 40.50 62.71
CA GLU A 441 -4.79 39.68 62.14
C GLU A 441 -6.05 39.59 63.04
N ASP A 442 -7.18 39.72 62.33
CA ASP A 442 -8.58 39.33 62.56
C ASP A 442 -8.80 38.05 63.42
N THR A 443 -9.89 37.80 64.15
CA THR A 443 -11.30 37.75 63.70
C THR A 443 -12.27 37.39 64.86
N THR A 444 -13.52 37.87 64.72
CA THR A 444 -14.84 37.22 65.01
C THR A 444 -15.34 36.90 66.42
N SER A 445 -16.59 37.30 66.70
CA SER A 445 -17.72 36.38 66.97
C SER A 445 -19.03 37.14 67.21
N ASP A 446 -20.09 36.75 66.49
CA ASP A 446 -21.45 36.60 67.06
C ASP A 446 -22.24 35.63 66.15
N GLY A 447 -22.48 34.41 66.67
CA GLY A 447 -23.61 33.55 66.28
C GLY A 447 -24.77 33.78 67.26
N ILE A 448 -26.00 33.31 67.12
CA ILE A 448 -26.49 31.93 66.99
C ILE A 448 -28.03 32.00 66.85
N ASP A 449 -28.63 31.06 66.10
CA ASP A 449 -29.84 30.28 66.46
C ASP A 449 -29.90 29.10 65.44
N VAL A 450 -30.02 27.79 65.73
CA VAL A 450 -30.72 27.01 66.77
C VAL A 450 -30.14 25.56 66.82
N LYS A 451 -30.01 25.00 68.05
CA LYS A 451 -30.03 23.57 68.52
C LYS A 451 -28.93 22.55 68.18
N LYS A 452 -28.22 22.11 69.22
CA LYS A 452 -28.39 20.83 69.98
C LYS A 452 -27.33 20.78 71.10
N GLU A 453 -27.75 20.98 72.35
CA GLU A 453 -27.78 19.97 73.43
C GLU A 453 -26.40 19.47 73.92
N GLU A 454 -26.20 19.69 75.23
CA GLU A 454 -25.20 19.17 76.17
C GLU A 454 -23.94 20.03 76.42
N ASP A 455 -23.71 20.34 77.70
CA ASP A 455 -22.54 20.95 78.38
C ASP A 455 -22.47 22.49 78.55
N GLU A 456 -23.50 23.10 79.13
CA GLU A 456 -23.46 24.41 79.81
C GLU A 456 -23.41 24.21 81.34
N ASP A 457 -22.24 23.95 81.93
CA ASP A 457 -22.09 24.01 83.41
C ASP A 457 -20.64 24.30 83.89
N HIS A 458 -19.68 24.56 82.99
CA HIS A 458 -18.26 24.69 83.38
C HIS A 458 -17.66 26.11 83.25
N GLU A 459 -18.33 27.04 82.56
CA GLU A 459 -17.76 28.39 82.31
C GLU A 459 -18.17 29.44 83.35
N GLU A 460 -19.35 29.33 83.99
CA GLU A 460 -19.75 30.26 85.06
C GLU A 460 -18.90 30.08 86.35
N GLU A 461 -18.31 28.90 86.55
CA GLU A 461 -17.56 28.56 87.76
C GLU A 461 -16.10 29.09 87.74
N GLU A 462 -15.52 29.37 86.56
CA GLU A 462 -14.17 29.94 86.43
C GLU A 462 -14.13 31.47 86.60
N GLU A 463 -15.18 32.19 86.20
CA GLU A 463 -15.23 33.65 86.33
C GLU A 463 -15.45 34.10 87.78
N GLU A 464 -16.22 33.35 88.56
CA GLU A 464 -16.35 33.52 90.02
C GLU A 464 -15.00 33.29 90.74
N ARG A 465 -14.23 32.27 90.33
CA ARG A 465 -12.90 31.96 90.91
C ARG A 465 -11.88 33.07 90.68
N ARG A 466 -11.93 33.78 89.54
CA ARG A 466 -11.05 34.94 89.28
C ARG A 466 -11.41 36.15 90.15
N LYS A 467 -12.70 36.45 90.33
CA LYS A 467 -13.16 37.57 91.18
C LYS A 467 -12.91 37.32 92.67
N GLU A 468 -13.00 36.06 93.14
CA GLU A 468 -12.67 35.69 94.52
C GLU A 468 -11.15 35.81 94.81
N LEU A 469 -10.30 35.44 93.85
CA LEU A 469 -8.83 35.51 93.99
C LEU A 469 -8.32 36.97 94.04
N GLU A 470 -8.96 37.88 93.32
CA GLU A 470 -8.62 39.31 93.35
C GLU A 470 -9.04 39.96 94.69
N ARG A 471 -10.18 39.55 95.26
CA ARG A 471 -10.63 39.98 96.60
C ARG A 471 -9.73 39.45 97.72
N GLN A 472 -9.18 38.25 97.60
CA GLN A 472 -8.20 37.72 98.55
C GLN A 472 -6.88 38.50 98.53
N ARG A 473 -6.37 38.86 97.35
CA ARG A 473 -5.14 39.66 97.20
C ARG A 473 -5.28 41.08 97.75
N ALA A 474 -6.48 41.67 97.69
CA ALA A 474 -6.74 42.99 98.30
C ALA A 474 -6.74 42.93 99.84
N ARG A 475 -7.31 41.88 100.44
CA ARG A 475 -7.35 41.67 101.90
C ARG A 475 -5.96 41.37 102.50
N GLU A 476 -5.06 40.77 101.73
CA GLU A 476 -3.68 40.54 102.15
C GLU A 476 -2.85 41.83 102.21
N ARG A 477 -3.00 42.71 101.21
CA ARG A 477 -2.32 44.02 101.16
C ARG A 477 -2.75 44.95 102.30
N GLU A 478 -4.02 44.89 102.72
CA GLU A 478 -4.53 45.69 103.84
C GLU A 478 -4.01 45.20 105.20
N ARG A 479 -3.87 43.87 105.37
CA ARG A 479 -3.28 43.25 106.58
C ARG A 479 -1.78 43.51 106.70
N GLU A 480 -1.08 43.63 105.58
CA GLU A 480 0.35 43.94 105.58
C GLU A 480 0.60 45.43 105.93
N ALA A 481 -0.24 46.34 105.43
CA ALA A 481 -0.20 47.76 105.79
C ALA A 481 -0.55 48.05 107.26
N GLU A 482 -1.43 47.24 107.89
CA GLU A 482 -1.76 47.36 109.32
C GLU A 482 -0.60 46.90 110.23
N ARG A 483 0.10 45.83 109.84
CA ARG A 483 1.29 45.32 110.55
C ARG A 483 2.47 46.28 110.50
N GLU A 484 2.59 47.08 109.44
CA GLU A 484 3.63 48.10 109.32
C GLU A 484 3.35 49.31 110.23
N ARG A 485 2.08 49.75 110.32
CA ARG A 485 1.63 50.83 111.23
C ARG A 485 1.76 50.48 112.71
N GLU A 486 1.67 49.20 113.07
CA GLU A 486 1.85 48.74 114.46
C GLU A 486 3.34 48.76 114.88
N ARG A 487 4.24 48.39 113.96
CA ARG A 487 5.71 48.43 114.19
C ARG A 487 6.25 49.85 114.34
N GLU A 488 5.61 50.83 113.72
CA GLU A 488 5.99 52.24 113.86
C GLU A 488 5.58 52.82 115.23
N ARG A 489 4.40 52.45 115.74
CA ARG A 489 3.92 52.86 117.08
C ARG A 489 4.74 52.26 118.24
N GLU A 490 5.35 51.10 118.04
CA GLU A 490 6.23 50.47 119.04
C GLU A 490 7.60 51.17 119.15
N ARG A 491 8.12 51.68 118.03
CA ARG A 491 9.39 52.43 117.97
C ARG A 491 9.31 53.81 118.62
N GLU A 492 8.16 54.47 118.60
CA GLU A 492 7.95 55.75 119.32
C GLU A 492 7.87 55.59 120.85
N ARG A 493 7.30 54.49 121.35
CA ARG A 493 7.23 54.21 122.79
C ARG A 493 8.62 53.99 123.39
N GLN A 494 9.50 53.29 122.68
CA GLN A 494 10.87 53.02 123.14
C GLN A 494 11.74 54.29 123.24
N ARG A 495 11.52 55.31 122.40
CA ARG A 495 12.26 56.59 122.50
C ARG A 495 11.81 57.46 123.68
N SER A 496 10.56 57.36 124.11
CA SER A 496 9.99 58.15 125.22
C SER A 496 10.49 57.67 126.60
N ASP A 497 10.75 56.36 126.75
CA ASP A 497 11.21 55.79 128.02
C ASP A 497 12.72 55.99 128.26
N GLU A 498 13.53 56.16 127.21
CA GLU A 498 14.98 56.44 127.35
C GLU A 498 15.26 57.89 127.77
N LEU A 499 14.40 58.84 127.38
CA LEU A 499 14.54 60.25 127.75
C LEU A 499 14.30 60.48 129.25
N LYS A 500 13.34 59.76 129.86
CA LYS A 500 12.99 59.91 131.28
C LYS A 500 14.03 59.34 132.26
N ARG A 501 14.91 58.44 131.81
CA ARG A 501 16.02 57.91 132.64
C ARG A 501 17.20 58.89 132.74
N LYS A 502 17.49 59.65 131.68
CA LYS A 502 18.64 60.57 131.62
C LYS A 502 18.47 61.81 132.52
N ASP A 503 17.22 62.26 132.77
CA ASP A 503 16.94 63.42 133.64
C ASP A 503 16.98 63.10 135.15
N SER A 504 16.87 61.82 135.54
CA SER A 504 16.92 61.41 136.96
C SER A 504 18.36 61.33 137.52
N ASP A 505 19.32 61.01 136.65
CA ASP A 505 20.73 60.86 137.03
C ASP A 505 21.49 62.20 137.05
N THR A 506 21.11 63.16 136.20
CA THR A 506 21.67 64.53 136.20
C THR A 506 21.32 65.30 137.48
N LEU A 507 20.11 65.13 138.03
CA LEU A 507 19.68 65.78 139.28
C LEU A 507 20.38 65.26 140.55
N LYS A 508 20.92 64.02 140.53
CA LYS A 508 21.72 63.49 141.65
C LYS A 508 23.17 63.99 141.63
N MET A 509 23.75 64.17 140.44
CA MET A 509 25.13 64.70 140.31
C MET A 509 25.23 66.15 140.81
N LEU A 510 24.25 67.00 140.47
CA LEU A 510 24.27 68.42 140.84
C LEU A 510 24.19 68.68 142.37
N ARG A 511 23.63 67.75 143.15
CA ARG A 511 23.62 67.84 144.63
C ARG A 511 24.96 67.47 145.27
N VAL A 512 25.76 66.64 144.62
CA VAL A 512 27.11 66.26 145.09
C VAL A 512 28.10 67.39 144.77
N GLU A 513 27.95 68.03 143.62
CA GLU A 513 28.81 69.15 143.20
C GLU A 513 28.65 70.39 144.10
N LEU A 514 27.43 70.69 144.57
CA LEU A 514 27.19 71.82 145.48
C LEU A 514 27.89 71.64 146.85
N LYS A 515 28.04 70.40 147.33
CA LYS A 515 28.70 70.09 148.62
C LYS A 515 30.23 70.18 148.51
N LYS A 516 30.81 69.75 147.38
CA LYS A 516 32.25 69.91 147.06
C LYS A 516 32.65 71.38 146.91
N ALA A 517 31.79 72.21 146.31
CA ALA A 517 32.07 73.63 146.15
C ALA A 517 32.23 74.38 147.49
N GLN A 518 31.44 74.02 148.52
CA GLN A 518 31.53 74.66 149.84
C GLN A 518 32.79 74.29 150.64
N GLU A 519 33.34 73.08 150.45
CA GLU A 519 34.60 72.66 151.07
C GLU A 519 35.82 73.31 150.39
N SER A 520 35.81 73.42 149.06
CA SER A 520 36.88 74.07 148.30
C SER A 520 37.06 75.57 148.64
N GLN A 521 35.99 76.25 149.08
CA GLN A 521 36.07 77.65 149.50
C GLN A 521 36.86 77.83 150.81
N LYS A 522 36.81 76.84 151.72
CA LYS A 522 37.58 76.87 152.98
C LYS A 522 39.07 76.59 152.74
N GLU A 523 39.38 75.71 151.80
CA GLU A 523 40.76 75.38 151.40
C GLU A 523 41.45 76.52 150.64
N MET A 524 40.72 77.24 149.78
CA MET A 524 41.25 78.40 149.04
C MET A 524 41.72 79.54 149.96
N LYS A 525 41.10 79.69 151.14
CA LYS A 525 41.53 80.67 152.14
C LYS A 525 42.87 80.29 152.80
N LEU A 526 43.14 78.99 152.95
CA LEU A 526 44.38 78.47 153.56
C LEU A 526 45.57 78.54 152.58
N LEU A 527 45.32 78.23 151.29
CA LEU A 527 46.33 78.31 150.22
C LEU A 527 46.85 79.74 150.01
N LEU A 528 46.02 80.76 150.25
CA LEU A 528 46.36 82.17 150.08
C LEU A 528 47.36 82.68 151.15
N ASP A 529 47.29 82.17 152.37
CA ASP A 529 48.23 82.53 153.45
C ASP A 529 49.60 81.84 153.29
N MET A 530 49.64 80.64 152.69
CA MET A 530 50.89 79.93 152.40
C MET A 530 51.62 80.48 151.16
N TYR A 531 50.90 81.11 150.22
CA TYR A 531 51.48 81.68 149.00
C TYR A 531 52.28 82.98 149.25
N LYS A 532 52.07 83.67 150.38
CA LYS A 532 52.78 84.91 150.74
C LYS A 532 54.20 84.67 151.29
N SER A 533 54.52 83.48 151.80
CA SER A 533 55.79 83.19 152.49
C SER A 533 56.83 82.43 151.65
N ALA A 534 56.56 82.09 150.39
CA ALA A 534 57.48 81.33 149.54
C ALA A 534 58.42 82.23 148.68
N PRO A 535 59.74 81.95 148.58
CA PRO A 535 60.69 82.72 147.77
C PRO A 535 60.44 82.60 146.25
N LYS A 536 60.83 83.63 145.48
CA LYS A 536 60.44 83.88 144.07
C LYS A 536 60.82 82.77 143.08
N GLU A 537 61.97 82.13 143.28
CA GLU A 537 62.51 81.11 142.38
C GLU A 537 61.70 79.79 142.38
N GLN A 538 61.06 79.48 143.51
CA GLN A 538 60.17 78.32 143.66
C GLN A 538 58.78 78.57 143.04
N ARG A 539 58.37 79.84 142.92
CA ARG A 539 57.12 80.24 142.24
C ARG A 539 57.24 80.11 140.73
N ASP A 540 58.37 80.54 140.16
CA ASP A 540 58.58 80.51 138.70
C ASP A 540 58.71 79.07 138.17
N LYS A 541 59.36 78.16 138.91
CA LYS A 541 59.42 76.73 138.56
C LYS A 541 58.04 76.05 138.57
N VAL A 542 57.19 76.37 139.54
CA VAL A 542 55.83 75.80 139.61
C VAL A 542 54.94 76.37 138.51
N GLN A 543 55.06 77.65 138.17
CA GLN A 543 54.35 78.25 137.03
C GLN A 543 54.78 77.65 135.68
N LEU A 544 56.07 77.42 135.47
CA LEU A 544 56.56 76.77 134.25
C LEU A 544 56.11 75.30 134.16
N MET A 545 56.15 74.54 135.26
CA MET A 545 55.62 73.17 135.30
C MET A 545 54.10 73.12 135.09
N ALA A 546 53.36 74.12 135.56
CA ALA A 546 51.92 74.24 135.33
C ALA A 546 51.62 74.63 133.87
N ALA A 547 52.37 75.56 133.29
CA ALA A 547 52.27 75.95 131.89
C ALA A 547 52.62 74.78 130.96
N GLU A 548 53.69 74.03 131.25
CA GLU A 548 54.08 72.83 130.49
C GLU A 548 53.01 71.73 130.60
N ARG A 549 52.48 71.46 131.80
CA ARG A 549 51.37 70.49 131.96
C ARG A 549 50.13 70.93 131.21
N LYS A 550 49.81 72.23 131.21
CA LYS A 550 48.65 72.78 130.50
C LYS A 550 48.83 72.69 128.99
N SER A 551 49.98 73.09 128.45
CA SER A 551 50.27 72.94 127.03
C SER A 551 50.32 71.47 126.60
N LYS A 552 50.80 70.57 127.47
CA LYS A 552 50.81 69.13 127.19
C LYS A 552 49.40 68.53 127.20
N ALA A 553 48.55 68.95 128.12
CA ALA A 553 47.13 68.58 128.14
C ALA A 553 46.37 69.11 126.91
N GLU A 554 46.61 70.37 126.51
CA GLU A 554 46.03 70.94 125.29
C GLU A 554 46.52 70.22 124.02
N VAL A 555 47.81 69.85 123.96
CA VAL A 555 48.36 69.04 122.86
C VAL A 555 47.75 67.63 122.84
N ASP A 556 47.58 66.99 124.00
CA ASP A 556 46.97 65.66 124.08
C ASP A 556 45.47 65.69 123.75
N GLU A 557 44.77 66.76 124.12
CA GLU A 557 43.36 67.00 123.76
C GLU A 557 43.22 67.27 122.25
N LEU A 558 44.08 68.09 121.66
CA LEU A 558 44.13 68.30 120.21
C LEU A 558 44.49 67.00 119.46
N ARG A 559 45.41 66.19 119.99
CA ARG A 559 45.75 64.87 119.42
C ARG A 559 44.58 63.90 119.50
N MET A 560 43.81 63.91 120.60
CA MET A 560 42.57 63.13 120.68
C MET A 560 41.54 63.61 119.66
N ARG A 561 41.38 64.93 119.51
CA ARG A 561 40.46 65.52 118.54
C ARG A 561 40.83 65.20 117.09
N VAL A 562 42.12 65.23 116.77
CA VAL A 562 42.66 64.79 115.48
C VAL A 562 42.39 63.30 115.26
N ARG A 563 42.64 62.44 116.26
CA ARG A 563 42.33 61.01 116.16
C ARG A 563 40.83 60.75 115.94
N GLU A 564 39.94 61.46 116.63
CA GLU A 564 38.49 61.37 116.44
C GLU A 564 38.04 61.85 115.05
N LEU A 565 38.65 62.92 114.54
CA LEU A 565 38.40 63.43 113.19
C LEU A 565 38.86 62.43 112.13
N GLU A 566 40.07 61.89 112.26
CA GLU A 566 40.59 60.87 111.36
C GLU A 566 39.77 59.57 111.43
N GLU A 567 39.27 59.17 112.60
CA GLU A 567 38.42 57.99 112.71
C GLU A 567 37.04 58.19 112.08
N ARG A 568 36.47 59.41 112.17
CA ARG A 568 35.26 59.78 111.44
C ARG A 568 35.50 59.82 109.93
N GLU A 569 36.59 60.43 109.49
CA GLU A 569 36.97 60.46 108.08
C GLU A 569 37.20 59.05 107.53
N ARG A 570 37.88 58.15 108.27
CA ARG A 570 38.01 56.74 107.88
C ARG A 570 36.67 56.02 107.78
N LYS A 571 35.74 56.27 108.71
CA LYS A 571 34.39 55.68 108.69
C LYS A 571 33.55 56.22 107.53
N GLU A 572 33.62 57.52 107.24
CA GLU A 572 32.95 58.14 106.09
C GLU A 572 33.56 57.68 104.77
N SER A 573 34.89 57.64 104.66
CA SER A 573 35.61 57.10 103.50
C SER A 573 35.26 55.63 103.24
N LYS A 574 35.17 54.80 104.29
CA LYS A 574 34.71 53.41 104.16
C LYS A 574 33.26 53.32 103.69
N LYS A 575 32.34 54.13 104.25
CA LYS A 575 30.94 54.18 103.79
C LYS A 575 30.83 54.62 102.33
N LEU A 576 31.60 55.63 101.92
CA LEU A 576 31.67 56.08 100.53
C LEU A 576 32.19 54.98 99.59
N ALA A 577 33.21 54.23 100.02
CA ALA A 577 33.71 53.08 99.26
C ALA A 577 32.69 51.93 99.18
N ASP A 578 31.97 51.64 100.26
CA ASP A 578 30.91 50.62 100.30
C ASP A 578 29.69 51.06 99.44
N GLU A 579 29.32 52.34 99.45
CA GLU A 579 28.27 52.90 98.59
C GLU A 579 28.66 52.95 97.11
N ASP A 580 29.94 53.20 96.80
CA ASP A 580 30.47 53.14 95.44
C ASP A 580 30.53 51.68 94.93
N ALA A 581 30.92 50.73 95.78
CA ALA A 581 30.88 49.31 95.47
C ALA A 581 29.46 48.80 95.23
N LEU A 582 28.48 49.20 96.07
CA LEU A 582 27.07 48.86 95.86
C LEU A 582 26.48 49.50 94.61
N ARG A 583 26.88 50.73 94.24
CA ARG A 583 26.48 51.34 92.97
C ARG A 583 27.04 50.56 91.78
N LYS A 584 28.31 50.14 91.83
CA LYS A 584 28.92 49.29 90.79
C LYS A 584 28.24 47.94 90.66
N ILE A 585 27.87 47.32 91.78
CA ILE A 585 27.12 46.05 91.78
C ILE A 585 25.74 46.24 91.14
N ARG A 586 25.00 47.29 91.51
CA ARG A 586 23.69 47.59 90.90
C ARG A 586 23.79 47.82 89.39
N VAL A 587 24.76 48.62 88.96
CA VAL A 587 24.99 48.85 87.53
C VAL A 587 25.35 47.53 86.83
N ALA A 588 26.17 46.69 87.46
CA ALA A 588 26.48 45.36 86.92
C ALA A 588 25.25 44.45 86.85
N GLU A 589 24.40 44.43 87.88
CA GLU A 589 23.14 43.68 87.92
C GLU A 589 22.16 44.16 86.84
N GLU A 590 21.98 45.47 86.69
CA GLU A 590 21.17 46.09 85.63
C GLU A 590 21.73 45.74 84.23
N THR A 591 23.05 45.74 84.05
CA THR A 591 23.65 45.31 82.77
C THR A 591 23.45 43.81 82.52
N ILE A 592 23.50 42.97 83.55
CA ILE A 592 23.24 41.53 83.44
C ILE A 592 21.77 41.30 83.06
N GLU A 593 20.83 41.99 83.72
CA GLU A 593 19.41 41.90 83.39
C GLU A 593 19.13 42.36 81.96
N HIS A 594 19.76 43.46 81.52
CA HIS A 594 19.67 43.93 80.14
C HIS A 594 20.23 42.93 79.14
N LEU A 595 21.39 42.33 79.43
CA LEU A 595 21.98 41.30 78.59
C LEU A 595 21.14 40.01 78.58
N GLN A 596 20.52 39.64 79.69
CA GLN A 596 19.59 38.50 79.75
C GLN A 596 18.32 38.76 78.93
N LYS A 597 17.74 39.96 79.00
CA LYS A 597 16.60 40.34 78.15
C LYS A 597 16.97 40.34 76.67
N LYS A 598 18.14 40.87 76.31
CA LYS A 598 18.65 40.80 74.94
C LYS A 598 18.86 39.36 74.48
N LEU A 599 19.47 38.52 75.31
CA LEU A 599 19.67 37.10 74.99
C LEU A 599 18.33 36.35 74.81
N ALA A 600 17.32 36.68 75.62
CA ALA A 600 15.99 36.11 75.47
C ALA A 600 15.31 36.58 74.17
N ALA A 601 15.43 37.87 73.83
CA ALA A 601 14.92 38.41 72.58
C ALA A 601 15.59 37.76 71.36
N THR A 602 16.93 37.64 71.35
CA THR A 602 17.64 36.99 70.24
C THR A 602 17.28 35.51 70.12
N LYS A 603 17.03 34.82 71.24
CA LYS A 603 16.56 33.42 71.18
C LYS A 603 15.17 33.29 70.59
N GLN A 604 14.26 34.21 70.93
CA GLN A 604 12.92 34.23 70.35
C GLN A 604 12.97 34.56 68.85
N GLU A 605 13.86 35.46 68.44
CA GLU A 605 14.12 35.74 67.02
C GLU A 605 14.71 34.52 66.30
N GLU A 606 15.67 33.80 66.90
CA GLU A 606 16.20 32.55 66.35
C GLU A 606 15.11 31.47 66.21
N GLU A 607 14.25 31.30 67.22
CA GLU A 607 13.12 30.37 67.16
C GLU A 607 12.09 30.75 66.09
N ALA A 608 11.80 32.05 65.94
CA ALA A 608 10.93 32.55 64.88
C ALA A 608 11.54 32.29 63.49
N LEU A 609 12.85 32.56 63.31
CA LEU A 609 13.56 32.27 62.07
C LEU A 609 13.60 30.77 61.75
N LEU A 610 13.75 29.90 62.75
CA LEU A 610 13.65 28.45 62.55
C LEU A 610 12.24 28.05 62.09
N SER A 611 11.19 28.62 62.69
CA SER A 611 9.81 28.39 62.24
C SER A 611 9.58 28.88 60.80
N GLU A 612 10.11 30.05 60.43
CA GLU A 612 10.03 30.57 59.06
C GLU A 612 10.79 29.68 58.07
N MET A 613 11.94 29.13 58.48
CA MET A 613 12.72 28.19 57.68
C MET A 613 11.96 26.87 57.49
N ASP A 614 11.29 26.34 58.51
CA ASP A 614 10.48 25.12 58.41
C ASP A 614 9.27 25.33 57.48
N VAL A 615 8.57 26.47 57.60
CA VAL A 615 7.45 26.82 56.70
C VAL A 615 7.93 26.99 55.26
N THR A 616 9.07 27.65 55.05
CA THR A 616 9.68 27.81 53.72
C THR A 616 10.14 26.47 53.15
N GLY A 617 10.69 25.60 54.00
CA GLY A 617 11.09 24.23 53.65
C GLY A 617 9.90 23.41 53.18
N GLN A 618 8.79 23.43 53.93
CA GLN A 618 7.56 22.73 53.54
C GLN A 618 6.99 23.25 52.22
N ALA A 619 6.93 24.59 52.03
CA ALA A 619 6.46 25.18 50.78
C ALA A 619 7.33 24.77 49.58
N PHE A 620 8.65 24.62 49.78
CA PHE A 620 9.56 24.13 48.76
C PHE A 620 9.35 22.64 48.45
N GLU A 621 9.18 21.80 49.48
CA GLU A 621 8.88 20.38 49.32
C GLU A 621 7.55 20.17 48.56
N ASP A 622 6.50 20.90 48.93
CA ASP A 622 5.19 20.85 48.26
C ASP A 622 5.31 21.28 46.79
N MET A 623 6.05 22.35 46.51
CA MET A 623 6.32 22.81 45.15
C MET A 623 7.15 21.79 44.35
N GLN A 624 8.14 21.15 44.98
CA GLN A 624 8.94 20.10 44.37
C GLN A 624 8.10 18.87 44.05
N GLU A 625 7.19 18.48 44.95
CA GLU A 625 6.25 17.38 44.73
C GLU A 625 5.25 17.73 43.61
N GLN A 626 4.73 18.96 43.59
CA GLN A 626 3.87 19.45 42.52
C GLN A 626 4.58 19.39 41.16
N ASN A 627 5.84 19.85 41.09
CA ASN A 627 6.65 19.77 39.87
C ASN A 627 6.90 18.31 39.45
N SER A 628 7.17 17.42 40.39
CA SER A 628 7.32 15.98 40.12
C SER A 628 6.03 15.38 39.53
N ARG A 629 4.87 15.71 40.11
CA ARG A 629 3.56 15.27 39.61
C ARG A 629 3.27 15.82 38.20
N LEU A 630 3.58 17.10 37.94
CA LEU A 630 3.40 17.70 36.61
C LEU A 630 4.32 17.06 35.56
N LEU A 631 5.58 16.77 35.91
CA LEU A 631 6.50 16.05 35.03
C LEU A 631 6.01 14.62 34.74
N GLN A 632 5.46 13.93 35.75
CA GLN A 632 4.86 12.62 35.54
C GLN A 632 3.64 12.69 34.62
N GLN A 633 2.74 13.66 34.80
CA GLN A 633 1.59 13.87 33.91
C GLN A 633 2.00 14.19 32.47
N LEU A 634 3.08 14.94 32.28
CA LEU A 634 3.63 15.20 30.95
C LEU A 634 4.13 13.90 30.30
N ARG A 635 4.89 13.08 31.04
CA ARG A 635 5.33 11.76 30.55
C ARG A 635 4.16 10.85 30.19
N GLU A 636 3.14 10.77 31.05
CA GLU A 636 1.95 9.95 30.80
C GLU A 636 1.17 10.43 29.56
N LYS A 637 1.08 11.75 29.35
CA LYS A 637 0.49 12.33 28.13
C LYS A 637 1.34 12.04 26.89
N ASP A 638 2.64 12.12 26.99
CA ASP A 638 3.55 11.79 25.89
C ASP A 638 3.44 10.30 25.54
N ASP A 639 3.40 9.41 26.53
CA ASP A 639 3.18 7.96 26.32
C ASP A 639 1.81 7.67 25.68
N ALA A 640 0.75 8.38 26.10
CA ALA A 640 -0.56 8.28 25.47
C ALA A 640 -0.53 8.78 24.02
N ASN A 641 0.17 9.88 23.74
CA ASN A 641 0.37 10.40 22.39
C ASN A 641 1.16 9.43 21.52
N PHE A 642 2.22 8.80 22.04
CA PHE A 642 2.97 7.77 21.32
C PHE A 642 2.09 6.56 20.98
N LYS A 643 1.23 6.11 21.91
CA LYS A 643 0.26 5.03 21.64
C LYS A 643 -0.74 5.41 20.56
N LEU A 644 -1.34 6.60 20.65
CA LEU A 644 -2.30 7.09 19.64
C LEU A 644 -1.63 7.28 18.27
N MET A 645 -0.40 7.77 18.23
CA MET A 645 0.38 7.88 16.99
C MET A 645 0.65 6.49 16.41
N SER A 646 1.02 5.51 17.23
CA SER A 646 1.21 4.12 16.80
C SER A 646 -0.08 3.51 16.24
N GLU A 647 -1.21 3.69 16.93
CA GLU A 647 -2.53 3.24 16.47
C GLU A 647 -2.95 3.92 15.17
N ARG A 648 -2.68 5.23 15.03
CA ARG A 648 -2.92 5.98 13.79
C ARG A 648 -2.09 5.42 12.63
N ILE A 649 -0.80 5.14 12.86
CA ILE A 649 0.07 4.53 11.85
C ILE A 649 -0.45 3.16 11.44
N LYS A 650 -0.79 2.29 12.42
CA LYS A 650 -1.38 0.96 12.17
C LYS A 650 -2.69 1.05 11.39
N SER A 651 -3.59 1.95 11.79
CA SER A 651 -4.87 2.17 11.13
C SER A 651 -4.69 2.65 9.69
N ASN A 652 -3.76 3.58 9.45
CA ASN A 652 -3.42 4.03 8.10
C ASN A 652 -2.82 2.91 7.24
N GLN A 653 -1.98 2.05 7.83
CA GLN A 653 -1.40 0.90 7.13
C GLN A 653 -2.47 -0.12 6.77
N ILE A 654 -3.40 -0.44 7.69
CA ILE A 654 -4.56 -1.30 7.41
C ILE A 654 -5.44 -0.68 6.32
N TYR A 655 -5.71 0.62 6.39
CA TYR A 655 -6.51 1.31 5.37
C TYR A 655 -5.85 1.24 3.99
N LYS A 656 -4.52 1.36 3.92
CA LYS A 656 -3.75 1.23 2.68
C LYS A 656 -3.88 -0.19 2.10
N LEU A 657 -3.67 -1.21 2.93
CA LEU A 657 -3.83 -2.63 2.54
C LEU A 657 -5.26 -2.91 2.05
N LEU A 658 -6.29 -2.48 2.78
CA LEU A 658 -7.69 -2.64 2.37
C LEU A 658 -8.00 -1.92 1.06
N LYS A 659 -7.33 -0.81 0.78
CA LYS A 659 -7.48 -0.09 -0.48
C LYS A 659 -6.83 -0.85 -1.63
N GLU A 660 -5.65 -1.43 -1.40
CA GLU A 660 -4.94 -2.27 -2.36
C GLU A 660 -5.74 -3.55 -2.66
N GLU A 661 -6.22 -4.26 -1.65
CA GLU A 661 -7.12 -5.42 -1.82
C GLU A 661 -8.39 -5.07 -2.62
N LYS A 662 -8.96 -3.89 -2.37
CA LYS A 662 -10.12 -3.40 -3.13
C LYS A 662 -9.77 -3.15 -4.60
N GLU A 663 -8.61 -2.57 -4.89
CA GLU A 663 -8.14 -2.33 -6.26
C GLU A 663 -7.84 -3.66 -6.97
N GLU A 664 -7.20 -4.63 -6.30
CA GLU A 664 -6.96 -5.97 -6.83
C GLU A 664 -8.26 -6.74 -7.14
N LEU A 665 -9.24 -6.66 -6.25
CA LEU A 665 -10.57 -7.25 -6.48
C LEU A 665 -11.26 -6.57 -7.67
N ALA A 666 -11.13 -5.25 -7.82
CA ALA A 666 -11.66 -4.54 -8.98
C ALA A 666 -10.99 -5.00 -10.29
N ASP A 667 -9.69 -5.22 -10.28
CA ASP A 667 -8.94 -5.77 -11.42
C ASP A 667 -9.31 -7.22 -11.73
N GLN A 668 -9.55 -8.06 -10.71
CA GLN A 668 -10.09 -9.41 -10.92
C GLN A 668 -11.48 -9.36 -11.57
N VAL A 669 -12.38 -8.49 -11.10
CA VAL A 669 -13.70 -8.30 -11.69
C VAL A 669 -13.59 -7.83 -13.14
N LEU A 670 -12.67 -6.91 -13.44
CA LEU A 670 -12.44 -6.43 -14.80
C LEU A 670 -11.91 -7.55 -15.70
N ARG A 671 -10.95 -8.35 -15.24
CA ARG A 671 -10.43 -9.52 -15.96
C ARG A 671 -11.52 -10.53 -16.27
N PHE A 672 -12.35 -10.88 -15.28
CA PHE A 672 -13.49 -11.78 -15.51
C PHE A 672 -14.51 -11.19 -16.48
N LYS A 673 -14.78 -9.88 -16.40
CA LYS A 673 -15.67 -9.21 -17.35
C LYS A 673 -15.13 -9.28 -18.77
N THR A 674 -13.85 -8.97 -18.99
CA THR A 674 -13.22 -9.10 -20.31
C THR A 674 -13.24 -10.54 -20.83
N GLN A 675 -13.04 -11.52 -19.94
CA GLN A 675 -13.14 -12.93 -20.30
C GLN A 675 -14.57 -13.33 -20.70
N VAL A 676 -15.58 -12.87 -19.97
CA VAL A 676 -17.00 -13.09 -20.29
C VAL A 676 -17.35 -12.42 -21.63
N ASP A 677 -16.92 -11.18 -21.86
CA ASP A 677 -17.16 -10.48 -23.12
C ASP A 677 -16.51 -11.21 -24.31
N ALA A 678 -15.29 -11.74 -24.13
CA ALA A 678 -14.62 -12.56 -25.13
C ALA A 678 -15.35 -13.89 -25.39
N GLN A 679 -15.86 -14.55 -24.34
CA GLN A 679 -16.68 -15.76 -24.48
C GLN A 679 -17.99 -15.48 -25.21
N LEU A 680 -18.69 -14.39 -24.88
CA LEU A 680 -19.91 -13.98 -25.58
C LEU A 680 -19.65 -13.74 -27.07
N LEU A 681 -18.53 -13.12 -27.45
CA LEU A 681 -18.15 -12.96 -28.85
C LEU A 681 -17.91 -14.30 -29.55
N VAL A 682 -17.32 -15.29 -28.86
CA VAL A 682 -17.15 -16.64 -29.41
C VAL A 682 -18.49 -17.32 -29.59
N VAL A 683 -19.40 -17.22 -28.61
CA VAL A 683 -20.77 -17.78 -28.73
C VAL A 683 -21.48 -17.16 -29.93
N GLN A 684 -21.47 -15.84 -30.06
CA GLN A 684 -22.08 -15.15 -31.21
C GLN A 684 -21.54 -15.65 -32.55
N LYS A 685 -20.20 -15.82 -32.67
CA LYS A 685 -19.59 -16.40 -33.87
C LYS A 685 -19.98 -17.84 -34.14
N LEU A 686 -20.23 -18.63 -33.10
CA LEU A 686 -20.70 -20.01 -33.23
C LEU A 686 -22.17 -20.05 -33.67
N GLU A 687 -23.02 -19.18 -33.10
CA GLU A 687 -24.42 -19.01 -33.51
C GLU A 687 -24.54 -18.59 -34.97
N GLU A 688 -23.72 -17.63 -35.43
CA GLU A 688 -23.66 -17.23 -36.84
C GLU A 688 -23.26 -18.39 -37.75
N LYS A 689 -22.24 -19.17 -37.36
CA LYS A 689 -21.82 -20.37 -38.10
C LYS A 689 -22.91 -21.43 -38.13
N GLU A 690 -23.61 -21.65 -37.02
CA GLU A 690 -24.73 -22.57 -36.95
C GLU A 690 -25.84 -22.13 -37.90
N GLY A 691 -26.20 -20.85 -37.91
CA GLY A 691 -27.20 -20.29 -38.85
C GLY A 691 -26.81 -20.50 -40.32
N VAL A 692 -25.55 -20.28 -40.67
CA VAL A 692 -25.04 -20.57 -42.02
C VAL A 692 -25.13 -22.06 -42.34
N LEU A 693 -24.70 -22.94 -41.42
CA LEU A 693 -24.76 -24.39 -41.62
C LEU A 693 -26.19 -24.88 -41.77
N GLN A 694 -27.13 -24.41 -40.94
CA GLN A 694 -28.56 -24.72 -41.08
C GLN A 694 -29.10 -24.28 -42.45
N SER A 695 -28.72 -23.09 -42.93
CA SER A 695 -29.08 -22.63 -44.27
C SER A 695 -28.54 -23.56 -45.37
N THR A 696 -27.27 -23.97 -45.28
CA THR A 696 -26.66 -24.89 -46.25
C THR A 696 -27.31 -26.27 -46.22
N LEU A 697 -27.63 -26.80 -45.04
CA LEU A 697 -28.36 -28.06 -44.91
C LEU A 697 -29.74 -27.96 -45.57
N ALA A 698 -30.49 -26.90 -45.31
CA ALA A 698 -31.78 -26.68 -45.96
C ALA A 698 -31.68 -26.59 -47.49
N THR A 699 -30.59 -26.03 -48.03
CA THR A 699 -30.35 -26.05 -49.49
C THR A 699 -30.03 -27.44 -50.01
N LEU A 700 -29.17 -28.20 -49.33
CA LEU A 700 -28.82 -29.57 -49.70
C LEU A 700 -30.02 -30.52 -49.61
N GLU A 701 -30.88 -30.36 -48.61
CA GLU A 701 -32.13 -31.11 -48.49
C GLU A 701 -33.07 -30.83 -49.67
N LYS A 702 -33.20 -29.57 -50.10
CA LYS A 702 -33.96 -29.21 -51.30
C LYS A 702 -33.35 -29.82 -52.55
N GLU A 703 -32.03 -29.76 -52.73
CA GLU A 703 -31.35 -30.39 -53.86
C GLU A 703 -31.57 -31.90 -53.88
N LEU A 704 -31.43 -32.57 -52.73
CA LEU A 704 -31.69 -34.00 -52.56
C LEU A 704 -33.14 -34.33 -52.92
N SER A 705 -34.10 -33.51 -52.49
CA SER A 705 -35.53 -33.70 -52.82
C SER A 705 -35.76 -33.64 -54.34
N VAL A 706 -35.16 -32.67 -55.03
CA VAL A 706 -35.28 -32.52 -56.49
C VAL A 706 -34.58 -33.66 -57.21
N ARG A 707 -33.40 -34.08 -56.74
CA ARG A 707 -32.66 -35.24 -57.28
C ARG A 707 -33.45 -36.53 -57.11
N THR A 708 -34.10 -36.72 -55.97
CA THR A 708 -34.97 -37.87 -55.69
C THR A 708 -36.17 -37.89 -56.63
N GLN A 709 -36.86 -36.75 -56.80
CA GLN A 709 -37.96 -36.63 -57.76
C GLN A 709 -37.52 -36.92 -59.21
N ALA A 710 -36.36 -36.42 -59.63
CA ALA A 710 -35.81 -36.71 -60.96
C ALA A 710 -35.48 -38.20 -61.15
N LEU A 711 -34.92 -38.85 -60.11
CA LEU A 711 -34.64 -40.28 -60.12
C LEU A 711 -35.93 -41.11 -60.19
N GLU A 712 -36.98 -40.75 -59.44
CA GLU A 712 -38.29 -41.39 -59.53
C GLU A 712 -38.92 -41.24 -60.90
N LEU A 713 -38.83 -40.06 -61.51
CA LEU A 713 -39.30 -39.83 -62.88
C LEU A 713 -38.55 -40.72 -63.88
N ASN A 714 -37.22 -40.80 -63.77
CA ASN A 714 -36.41 -41.67 -64.63
C ASN A 714 -36.72 -43.15 -64.43
N LYS A 715 -36.98 -43.58 -63.18
CA LYS A 715 -37.45 -44.94 -62.90
C LYS A 715 -38.79 -45.23 -63.58
N ARG A 716 -39.76 -44.31 -63.50
CA ARG A 716 -41.05 -44.46 -64.21
C ARG A 716 -40.85 -44.58 -65.72
N LYS A 717 -40.07 -43.68 -66.32
CA LYS A 717 -39.73 -43.74 -67.76
C LYS A 717 -39.02 -45.04 -68.15
N ALA A 718 -38.11 -45.54 -67.32
CA ALA A 718 -37.43 -46.80 -67.57
C ALA A 718 -38.40 -48.00 -67.53
N VAL A 719 -39.36 -48.01 -66.59
CA VAL A 719 -40.42 -49.02 -66.53
C VAL A 719 -41.35 -48.92 -67.73
N GLU A 720 -41.78 -47.72 -68.12
CA GLU A 720 -42.59 -47.49 -69.33
C GLU A 720 -41.88 -47.96 -70.60
N ALA A 721 -40.58 -47.65 -70.75
CA ALA A 721 -39.78 -48.11 -71.87
C ALA A 721 -39.58 -49.63 -71.88
N ALA A 722 -39.40 -50.25 -70.71
CA ALA A 722 -39.32 -51.70 -70.58
C ALA A 722 -40.65 -52.38 -70.96
N GLN A 723 -41.79 -51.83 -70.53
CA GLN A 723 -43.11 -52.31 -70.92
C GLN A 723 -43.32 -52.20 -72.43
N LEU A 724 -42.98 -51.05 -73.03
CA LEU A 724 -43.10 -50.84 -74.47
C LEU A 724 -42.21 -51.81 -75.26
N ALA A 725 -41.01 -52.10 -74.76
CA ALA A 725 -40.11 -53.08 -75.38
C ALA A 725 -40.70 -54.50 -75.33
N GLU A 726 -41.33 -54.90 -74.22
CA GLU A 726 -42.00 -56.20 -74.12
C GLU A 726 -43.24 -56.27 -75.00
N ASP A 727 -44.06 -55.21 -75.06
CA ASP A 727 -45.22 -55.14 -75.96
C ASP A 727 -44.80 -55.27 -77.43
N LEU A 728 -43.73 -54.57 -77.85
CA LEU A 728 -43.17 -54.68 -79.20
C LEU A 728 -42.61 -56.08 -79.48
N LYS A 729 -42.01 -56.73 -78.48
CA LYS A 729 -41.53 -58.11 -78.60
C LYS A 729 -42.67 -59.10 -78.79
N VAL A 730 -43.77 -58.96 -78.04
CA VAL A 730 -44.99 -59.75 -78.24
C VAL A 730 -45.58 -59.52 -79.64
N GLN A 731 -45.61 -58.26 -80.12
CA GLN A 731 -46.02 -57.96 -81.50
C GLN A 731 -45.09 -58.61 -82.54
N LEU A 732 -43.78 -58.60 -82.29
CA LEU A 732 -42.80 -59.26 -83.14
C LEU A 732 -43.02 -60.78 -83.16
N GLU A 733 -43.23 -61.42 -82.01
CA GLU A 733 -43.51 -62.85 -81.92
C GLU A 733 -44.81 -63.23 -82.65
N HIS A 734 -45.86 -62.41 -82.52
CA HIS A 734 -47.12 -62.60 -83.24
C HIS A 734 -46.96 -62.46 -84.77
N THR A 735 -46.23 -61.43 -85.22
CA THR A 735 -45.95 -61.24 -86.65
C THR A 735 -45.06 -62.35 -87.19
N GLN A 736 -44.07 -62.83 -86.42
CA GLN A 736 -43.27 -64.00 -86.77
C GLN A 736 -44.08 -65.29 -86.83
N ALA A 737 -45.03 -65.50 -85.91
CA ALA A 737 -45.92 -66.65 -85.94
C ALA A 737 -46.79 -66.65 -87.21
N LYS A 738 -47.43 -65.51 -87.52
CA LYS A 738 -48.17 -65.32 -88.79
C LYS A 738 -47.30 -65.55 -90.02
N LEU A 739 -46.05 -65.07 -89.99
CA LEU A 739 -45.11 -65.27 -91.10
C LEU A 739 -44.77 -66.75 -91.26
N LYS A 740 -44.57 -67.49 -90.17
CA LYS A 740 -44.36 -68.95 -90.19
C LYS A 740 -45.59 -69.69 -90.72
N GLU A 741 -46.81 -69.32 -90.30
CA GLU A 741 -48.06 -69.89 -90.83
C GLU A 741 -48.19 -69.66 -92.35
N ILE A 742 -47.93 -68.44 -92.81
CA ILE A 742 -47.94 -68.11 -94.25
C ILE A 742 -46.85 -68.91 -94.97
N GLN A 743 -45.65 -69.04 -94.42
CA GLN A 743 -44.58 -69.85 -95.01
C GLN A 743 -44.97 -71.32 -95.15
N VAL A 744 -45.58 -71.91 -94.11
CA VAL A 744 -46.10 -73.28 -94.16
C VAL A 744 -47.17 -73.40 -95.23
N SER A 745 -48.15 -72.49 -95.26
CA SER A 745 -49.19 -72.47 -96.30
C SER A 745 -48.62 -72.33 -97.71
N VAL A 746 -47.61 -71.48 -97.91
CA VAL A 746 -46.92 -71.33 -99.20
C VAL A 746 -46.17 -72.61 -99.58
N ALA A 747 -45.51 -73.27 -98.63
CA ALA A 747 -44.83 -74.54 -98.87
C ALA A 747 -45.83 -75.66 -99.20
N GLU A 748 -46.95 -75.77 -98.48
CA GLU A 748 -48.04 -76.70 -98.78
C GLU A 748 -48.62 -76.45 -100.16
N ASN A 749 -48.93 -75.19 -100.49
CA ASN A 749 -49.40 -74.80 -101.82
C ASN A 749 -48.37 -75.12 -102.92
N ARG A 750 -47.08 -74.91 -102.66
CA ARG A 750 -46.00 -75.28 -103.57
C ARG A 750 -45.97 -76.79 -103.79
N THR A 751 -45.99 -77.60 -102.73
CA THR A 751 -46.01 -79.07 -102.84
C THR A 751 -47.27 -79.56 -103.53
N ALA A 752 -48.44 -78.96 -103.25
CA ALA A 752 -49.68 -79.26 -103.94
C ALA A 752 -49.58 -78.95 -105.43
N ARG A 753 -49.01 -77.79 -105.79
CA ARG A 753 -48.77 -77.40 -107.19
C ARG A 753 -47.75 -78.32 -107.87
N GLU A 754 -46.72 -78.80 -107.18
CA GLU A 754 -45.76 -79.78 -107.68
C GLU A 754 -46.41 -81.16 -107.90
N ARG A 755 -47.29 -81.59 -106.99
CA ARG A 755 -48.10 -82.81 -107.16
C ARG A 755 -49.03 -82.69 -108.36
N GLU A 756 -49.77 -81.58 -108.48
CA GLU A 756 -50.63 -81.28 -109.63
C GLU A 756 -49.83 -81.22 -110.93
N SER A 757 -48.65 -80.59 -110.92
CA SER A 757 -47.75 -80.58 -112.08
C SER A 757 -47.28 -81.99 -112.46
N SER A 758 -46.96 -82.84 -111.49
CA SER A 758 -46.57 -84.23 -111.72
C SER A 758 -47.73 -85.10 -112.22
N ASN A 759 -48.95 -84.84 -111.73
CA ASN A 759 -50.18 -85.47 -112.24
C ASN A 759 -50.45 -85.03 -113.68
N LEU A 760 -50.30 -83.74 -113.98
CA LEU A 760 -50.42 -83.21 -115.33
C LEU A 760 -49.39 -83.84 -116.27
N LYS A 761 -48.12 -83.98 -115.84
CA LYS A 761 -47.09 -84.68 -116.61
C LYS A 761 -47.45 -86.13 -116.88
N ARG A 762 -47.91 -86.88 -115.86
CA ARG A 762 -48.40 -88.26 -116.04
C ARG A 762 -49.60 -88.34 -116.99
N ALA A 763 -50.57 -87.44 -116.86
CA ALA A 763 -51.70 -87.35 -117.77
C ALA A 763 -51.28 -86.99 -119.21
N GLN A 764 -50.28 -86.12 -119.37
CA GLN A 764 -49.66 -85.80 -120.66
C GLN A 764 -48.92 -87.02 -121.26
N GLU A 765 -48.19 -87.77 -120.45
CA GLU A 765 -47.55 -89.03 -120.85
C GLU A 765 -48.59 -90.07 -121.26
N ASP A 766 -49.69 -90.22 -120.52
CA ASP A 766 -50.81 -91.09 -120.86
C ASP A 766 -51.52 -90.64 -122.14
N LEU A 767 -51.75 -89.34 -122.31
CA LEU A 767 -52.24 -88.76 -123.58
C LEU A 767 -51.29 -89.07 -124.73
N SER A 768 -49.99 -88.97 -124.52
CA SER A 768 -48.98 -89.30 -125.54
C SER A 768 -48.98 -90.80 -125.85
N ARG A 769 -49.18 -91.66 -124.85
CA ARG A 769 -49.30 -93.12 -125.00
C ARG A 769 -50.59 -93.49 -125.74
N LEU A 770 -51.72 -92.86 -125.41
CA LEU A 770 -52.99 -93.02 -126.10
C LEU A 770 -52.91 -92.49 -127.53
N ARG A 771 -52.25 -91.35 -127.77
CA ARG A 771 -51.96 -90.86 -129.13
C ARG A 771 -51.10 -91.84 -129.91
N ARG A 772 -50.06 -92.45 -129.32
CA ARG A 772 -49.27 -93.51 -129.97
C ARG A 772 -50.08 -94.79 -130.22
N LYS A 773 -51.02 -95.16 -129.34
CA LYS A 773 -51.95 -96.27 -129.55
C LYS A 773 -52.94 -95.97 -130.67
N LEU A 774 -53.46 -94.74 -130.73
CA LEU A 774 -54.28 -94.23 -131.82
C LEU A 774 -53.48 -94.24 -133.13
N GLU A 775 -52.21 -93.84 -133.11
CA GLU A 775 -51.32 -93.86 -134.28
C GLU A 775 -50.99 -95.30 -134.72
N LYS A 776 -50.88 -96.25 -133.78
CA LYS A 776 -50.75 -97.68 -134.09
C LYS A 776 -52.03 -98.26 -134.67
N GLN A 777 -53.21 -97.85 -134.19
CA GLN A 777 -54.49 -98.20 -134.81
C GLN A 777 -54.60 -97.59 -136.21
N LYS A 778 -54.14 -96.35 -136.41
CA LYS A 778 -54.03 -95.71 -137.74
C LYS A 778 -53.04 -96.42 -138.67
N LYS A 779 -51.95 -97.01 -138.15
CA LYS A 779 -51.04 -97.85 -138.96
C LYS A 779 -51.60 -99.24 -139.30
N VAL A 780 -52.73 -99.63 -138.71
CA VAL A 780 -53.50 -100.83 -139.09
C VAL A 780 -54.65 -100.48 -140.07
N GLU A 781 -54.83 -99.19 -140.40
CA GLU A 781 -55.67 -98.74 -141.50
C GLU A 781 -54.80 -98.41 -142.73
N VAL A 782 -54.42 -99.46 -143.46
CA VAL A 782 -54.01 -99.39 -144.87
C VAL A 782 -54.88 -100.38 -145.64
N TYR A 783 -56.10 -99.94 -145.98
CA TYR A 783 -56.89 -100.32 -147.16
C TYR A 783 -57.89 -99.19 -147.41
N SER A 784 -57.38 -98.03 -147.81
CA SER A 784 -58.16 -96.90 -148.33
C SER A 784 -58.03 -96.78 -149.86
N ASP A 785 -57.82 -97.90 -150.56
CA ASP A 785 -57.57 -97.94 -152.02
C ASP A 785 -58.72 -98.57 -152.82
N ALA A 786 -59.80 -99.00 -152.16
CA ALA A 786 -60.98 -99.55 -152.84
C ALA A 786 -61.94 -98.44 -153.34
N ASP A 787 -61.99 -97.29 -152.68
CA ASP A 787 -62.94 -96.22 -153.01
C ASP A 787 -62.46 -95.33 -154.17
N GLU A 788 -61.14 -95.08 -154.31
CA GLU A 788 -60.62 -94.28 -155.43
C GLU A 788 -60.72 -95.03 -156.77
N ILE A 789 -60.49 -96.34 -156.78
CA ILE A 789 -60.61 -97.17 -157.99
C ILE A 789 -62.08 -97.24 -158.47
N LEU A 790 -63.04 -97.39 -157.56
CA LEU A 790 -64.47 -97.42 -157.87
C LEU A 790 -64.98 -96.06 -158.37
N GLN A 791 -64.51 -94.94 -157.78
CA GLN A 791 -64.89 -93.60 -158.23
C GLN A 791 -64.40 -93.30 -159.65
N GLU A 792 -63.18 -93.73 -159.99
CA GLU A 792 -62.59 -93.53 -161.32
C GLU A 792 -63.30 -94.41 -162.39
N GLU A 793 -63.67 -95.65 -162.05
CA GLU A 793 -64.47 -96.52 -162.94
C GLU A 793 -65.88 -95.97 -163.19
N ILE A 794 -66.55 -95.45 -162.16
CA ILE A 794 -67.89 -94.83 -162.30
C ILE A 794 -67.84 -93.62 -163.24
N ASN A 795 -66.77 -92.82 -163.19
CA ASN A 795 -66.59 -91.68 -164.08
C ASN A 795 -66.39 -92.11 -165.54
N GLN A 796 -65.65 -93.19 -165.78
CA GLN A 796 -65.48 -93.76 -167.13
C GLN A 796 -66.79 -94.31 -167.71
N TYR A 797 -67.64 -94.95 -166.90
CA TYR A 797 -68.94 -95.44 -167.35
C TYR A 797 -69.95 -94.31 -167.65
N LYS A 798 -69.98 -93.25 -166.84
CA LYS A 798 -70.83 -92.08 -167.07
C LYS A 798 -70.47 -91.32 -168.36
N ALA A 799 -69.20 -91.31 -168.78
CA ALA A 799 -68.78 -90.67 -170.03
C ALA A 799 -69.35 -91.34 -171.30
N LYS A 800 -69.55 -92.68 -171.28
CA LYS A 800 -70.06 -93.44 -172.44
C LYS A 800 -71.56 -93.21 -172.71
N LEU A 801 -72.31 -92.74 -171.72
CA LEU A 801 -73.75 -92.51 -171.80
C LEU A 801 -74.13 -91.11 -172.33
N ARG A 802 -73.16 -90.19 -172.45
CA ARG A 802 -73.40 -88.82 -172.93
C ARG A 802 -73.48 -88.74 -174.46
N CYS A 803 -74.32 -87.83 -174.95
CA CYS A 803 -74.56 -87.58 -176.36
C CYS A 803 -73.29 -87.07 -177.05
N PRO A 804 -72.83 -87.70 -178.15
CA PRO A 804 -71.58 -87.30 -178.83
C PRO A 804 -71.61 -85.88 -179.39
N CYS A 805 -72.79 -85.29 -179.62
CA CYS A 805 -72.91 -83.95 -180.19
C CYS A 805 -72.73 -82.83 -179.16
N CYS A 806 -73.05 -83.07 -177.87
CA CYS A 806 -73.01 -82.04 -176.84
C CYS A 806 -72.23 -82.44 -175.58
N ASN A 807 -71.87 -83.72 -175.43
CA ASN A 807 -71.10 -84.34 -174.36
C ASN A 807 -71.56 -84.03 -172.92
N THR A 808 -72.77 -83.51 -172.77
CA THR A 808 -73.32 -82.99 -171.51
C THR A 808 -74.61 -83.72 -171.15
N ARG A 809 -75.46 -84.01 -172.14
CA ARG A 809 -76.77 -84.65 -171.95
C ARG A 809 -76.74 -86.11 -172.36
N ASP A 810 -77.56 -86.92 -171.73
CA ASP A 810 -77.60 -88.36 -171.99
C ASP A 810 -78.28 -88.71 -173.31
N LYS A 811 -77.91 -89.85 -173.86
CA LYS A 811 -78.47 -90.40 -175.10
C LYS A 811 -79.91 -90.87 -174.85
N GLU A 812 -80.88 -90.34 -175.59
CA GLU A 812 -82.31 -90.63 -175.37
C GLU A 812 -83.14 -90.74 -176.66
N THR A 813 -82.54 -90.63 -177.85
CA THR A 813 -83.28 -90.71 -179.12
C THR A 813 -82.47 -91.43 -180.18
N VAL A 814 -83.04 -92.48 -180.77
CA VAL A 814 -82.42 -93.31 -181.80
C VAL A 814 -82.98 -93.01 -183.18
N LEU A 815 -82.11 -93.00 -184.19
CA LEU A 815 -82.50 -93.00 -185.60
C LEU A 815 -82.75 -94.43 -186.07
N THR A 816 -83.97 -94.77 -186.51
CA THR A 816 -84.35 -96.15 -186.88
C THR A 816 -83.67 -96.64 -188.16
N LYS A 817 -83.23 -95.73 -189.04
CA LYS A 817 -82.51 -96.10 -190.28
C LYS A 817 -81.06 -96.51 -190.10
N CYS A 818 -80.39 -96.01 -189.07
CA CYS A 818 -78.96 -96.28 -188.84
C CYS A 818 -78.63 -96.64 -187.39
N PHE A 819 -79.65 -96.82 -186.55
CA PHE A 819 -79.62 -97.16 -185.13
C PHE A 819 -78.65 -96.33 -184.27
N HIS A 820 -78.36 -95.10 -184.68
CA HIS A 820 -77.48 -94.19 -183.94
C HIS A 820 -78.27 -93.34 -182.94
N VAL A 821 -77.78 -93.27 -181.70
CA VAL A 821 -78.47 -92.63 -180.57
C VAL A 821 -77.81 -91.32 -180.17
N PHE A 822 -78.61 -90.27 -180.05
CA PHE A 822 -78.22 -88.93 -179.62
C PHE A 822 -79.22 -88.42 -178.57
N CYS A 823 -78.99 -87.23 -177.99
CA CYS A 823 -80.04 -86.57 -177.21
C CYS A 823 -81.11 -85.99 -178.14
N TYR A 824 -82.35 -85.89 -177.64
CA TYR A 824 -83.49 -85.47 -178.45
C TYR A 824 -83.29 -84.07 -179.04
N GLU A 825 -82.73 -83.14 -178.26
CA GLU A 825 -82.51 -81.76 -178.72
C GLU A 825 -81.50 -81.64 -179.85
N CYS A 826 -80.37 -82.35 -179.79
CA CYS A 826 -79.37 -82.29 -180.87
C CYS A 826 -79.91 -82.89 -182.17
N LEU A 827 -80.75 -83.93 -182.07
CA LEU A 827 -81.35 -84.54 -183.24
C LEU A 827 -82.50 -83.69 -183.81
N LYS A 828 -83.36 -83.14 -182.95
CA LYS A 828 -84.45 -82.24 -183.30
C LYS A 828 -83.95 -80.95 -183.95
N MET A 829 -82.90 -80.35 -183.40
CA MET A 829 -82.28 -79.15 -183.98
C MET A 829 -81.83 -79.39 -185.42
N ARG A 830 -81.22 -80.55 -185.73
CA ARG A 830 -80.82 -80.90 -187.11
C ARG A 830 -82.00 -81.18 -188.03
N TYR A 831 -83.07 -81.76 -187.50
CA TYR A 831 -84.30 -81.99 -188.25
C TYR A 831 -84.97 -80.66 -188.65
N ASP A 832 -85.06 -79.73 -187.70
CA ASP A 832 -85.70 -78.43 -187.86
C ASP A 832 -84.87 -77.51 -188.77
N THR A 833 -83.53 -77.53 -188.66
CA THR A 833 -82.61 -76.79 -189.55
C THR A 833 -82.43 -77.40 -190.95
N ARG A 834 -83.26 -78.39 -191.31
CA ARG A 834 -83.27 -79.09 -192.61
C ARG A 834 -81.96 -79.80 -192.98
N GLN A 835 -81.00 -79.92 -192.06
CA GLN A 835 -79.77 -80.72 -192.21
C GLN A 835 -80.04 -82.19 -191.87
N ARG A 836 -80.96 -82.80 -192.60
CA ARG A 836 -81.59 -84.10 -192.31
C ARG A 836 -80.72 -85.31 -192.68
N LYS A 837 -79.46 -85.28 -192.28
CA LYS A 837 -78.50 -86.38 -192.38
C LYS A 837 -77.96 -86.72 -190.99
N CYS A 838 -77.84 -88.00 -190.70
CA CYS A 838 -77.33 -88.47 -189.41
C CYS A 838 -75.91 -87.91 -189.15
N PRO A 839 -75.64 -87.30 -187.97
CA PRO A 839 -74.31 -86.77 -187.63
C PRO A 839 -73.16 -87.77 -187.73
N LYS A 840 -73.45 -89.06 -187.58
CA LYS A 840 -72.43 -90.10 -187.48
C LYS A 840 -72.20 -90.87 -188.78
N CYS A 841 -73.23 -91.06 -189.59
CA CYS A 841 -73.14 -91.89 -190.81
C CYS A 841 -73.71 -91.24 -192.06
N ASN A 842 -74.24 -90.01 -191.95
CA ASN A 842 -74.76 -89.21 -193.06
C ASN A 842 -75.96 -89.79 -193.83
N CYS A 843 -76.55 -90.91 -193.39
CA CYS A 843 -77.82 -91.40 -193.92
C CYS A 843 -78.94 -90.37 -193.72
N ALA A 844 -79.75 -90.17 -194.76
CA ALA A 844 -80.88 -89.26 -194.72
C ALA A 844 -82.04 -89.85 -193.90
N PHE A 845 -82.67 -89.03 -193.05
CA PHE A 845 -83.76 -89.45 -192.18
C PHE A 845 -84.94 -88.47 -192.21
N GLY A 846 -86.15 -89.00 -192.11
CA GLY A 846 -87.42 -88.27 -192.15
C GLY A 846 -88.11 -88.16 -190.78
N ALA A 847 -89.31 -87.57 -190.78
CA ALA A 847 -90.10 -87.31 -189.57
C ALA A 847 -90.37 -88.57 -188.73
N ASN A 848 -90.58 -89.72 -189.39
CA ASN A 848 -90.94 -90.97 -188.75
C ASN A 848 -89.72 -91.85 -188.40
N ASP A 849 -88.50 -91.38 -188.69
CA ASP A 849 -87.28 -92.19 -188.59
C ASP A 849 -86.48 -91.95 -187.30
N PHE A 850 -87.01 -91.23 -186.31
CA PHE A 850 -86.38 -91.09 -184.99
C PHE A 850 -87.36 -91.29 -183.85
N HIS A 851 -86.99 -92.10 -182.85
CA HIS A 851 -87.83 -92.47 -181.73
C HIS A 851 -87.09 -92.27 -180.41
N ARG A 852 -87.81 -91.83 -179.38
CA ARG A 852 -87.25 -91.62 -178.05
C ARG A 852 -87.08 -92.97 -177.35
N ILE A 853 -85.93 -93.19 -176.73
CA ILE A 853 -85.62 -94.38 -175.94
C ILE A 853 -85.32 -93.98 -174.51
N TYR A 854 -85.79 -94.78 -173.55
CA TYR A 854 -85.52 -94.58 -172.13
C TYR A 854 -84.45 -95.58 -171.70
N ILE A 855 -83.28 -95.06 -171.31
CA ILE A 855 -82.19 -95.85 -170.75
C ILE A 855 -82.33 -95.73 -169.23
N THR A 856 -82.97 -96.71 -168.60
CA THR A 856 -83.04 -96.85 -167.14
C THR A 856 -81.82 -97.57 -166.60
#